data_AF-A0AAN9YBE2-F1
#
_entry.id   AF-A0AAN9YBE2-F1
#
_cell.length_a   1.000
_cell.length_b   1.000
_cell.length_c   1.000
_cell.angle_alpha   90.00
_cell.angle_beta   90.00
_cell.angle_gamma   90.00
#
_symmetry.space_group_name_H-M   'P 1'
#
loop_
_entity.id
_entity.type
_entity.pdbx_description
1 polymer ?
#
loop_
_entity_poly.entity_id
_entity_poly.type
_entity_poly.pdbx_seq_one_letter_code
_entity_poly.pdbx_strand_id
1 'polypeptide(L)'
;MKRSSARLQETSAVAYSEAAYGSPSKSEEHVKRRKKKKKSKRSEHEENVEDIEIKEEHLEPEIEIKQENGVILDSWPADKITTLLQRMRSAIPENDSLKYSSRLTKIDWESISFDNYSGSECEKMWKRIQEKTRCYRVLEEIIGDAECELQNPSSALSQRLQLHRHPDRPTKPLSCFMLFFLDKKEKVQRENPGANGAEVAKKVAELWKTLAPKKQDKYKSKALKLKEEYDKKLAKFFEEHPECIDEPKKRKKGNLLGFEKPKSAFQLYLSFCRESDKFDENQDEKQFNEYCKLEWKNMAEKDKVCWIKAAQEEEDQYRSNMKKYESEHPGFVPPTIKTLITKNDRHVLENYKGKPKKPPCNAYSLYSVIMLQSEALRDIPSKEKMAEIARRWKSLDHSEKEDYANRLQKIQEEYAEKYNEYINSLSPEERQEEESKISKSAKRRAPIQTKVEVVPEPQKPPIDVIELLRIKKEHSWKRKSKEDPVAFATKKWEKLSDNQKKSLIQELKEINEEYIDNFGKFLQYCLSGHPNKPCYVLRFKEVNLMLDCGLITQTVLNFLPLPLVPSARLNNLPSWVPRNCPDPRLEGELKECCSRVFVNSAPEFCPPLQKLFDYSEINAILISNYTAMFALPFITEGTGFQGIVYMTEPTLQVGRFYLEELVKYIEQTPKPTLASHWKEILHMLPAPLSDSLKPRSWQQIFSWESVLSSLAKVQTIGYDEKVDIYGTLKITAVSSGYCLGSSNWIIMSDYEKIVYVSGSSTLTTHPRPIDQTSLKNADVLILTGLTQTPAANPDAMLGELCMTAAVTLRNNGSVLIPCYPSGVVYDLFECLSTHLDSSGLSHIPMYFISPVSDVSLGYSNIFAEWLSQGKQNKIYLPEEPFPHAHLVRTGRLKPFKHIYDDGFCNDMRQPCVVFCGHPSLRIGDSVHFIELWGSNPLHTVIFTEPDYPHLEALAPFQPIAMRTVHCPIDTSLNFSQANKLIRELKPNTLILPECYTQPPLAHPNRTDLVIEQTTDRKMLTINRGEVLTLPLKRRKLVVDLAPDMAEQLLPSEVKPNVGLVTITGELKVKDNKLKIEALRNRDSDPVPSKKMAIDLAENIKNCKYTWGTLNIDKFVKKLNEEGIRDVKLEQSANGSIIHLQDEDTLIQIEDDSTHICCASLEKGFRSRLRNILLNCLNQF
;
A
#
# COMPACT_ATOMS: atom_id res chain seq x y z
N MET A 1 56.64 -9.48 37.48
CA MET A 1 57.83 -8.80 36.90
C MET A 1 58.51 -9.74 35.90
N LYS A 2 59.26 -9.22 34.90
CA LYS A 2 60.36 -9.83 34.10
C LYS A 2 60.14 -11.28 33.56
N ARG A 3 60.20 -11.54 32.23
CA ARG A 3 61.41 -11.84 31.41
C ARG A 3 62.24 -13.04 31.98
N SER A 4 62.80 -13.97 31.20
CA SER A 4 63.54 -13.76 29.93
C SER A 4 63.78 -15.05 29.10
N SER A 5 64.08 -14.88 27.81
CA SER A 5 65.09 -15.60 26.97
C SER A 5 65.33 -17.13 27.01
N ALA A 6 65.14 -17.73 25.82
CA ALA A 6 66.14 -18.48 25.02
C ALA A 6 66.47 -19.98 25.24
N ARG A 7 66.99 -20.56 24.14
CA ARG A 7 67.84 -21.78 23.94
C ARG A 7 67.23 -23.19 23.80
N LEU A 8 67.42 -23.72 22.58
CA LEU A 8 68.09 -24.99 22.20
C LEU A 8 67.39 -26.37 22.31
N GLN A 9 67.81 -27.24 21.36
CA GLN A 9 67.73 -28.73 21.32
C GLN A 9 66.34 -29.39 21.18
N GLU A 10 66.21 -30.66 20.77
CA GLU A 10 66.81 -31.49 19.68
C GLU A 10 66.20 -32.91 19.76
N THR A 11 65.97 -33.61 18.61
CA THR A 11 65.49 -35.03 18.51
C THR A 11 64.07 -35.31 19.09
N SER A 12 63.30 -36.35 18.74
CA SER A 12 63.34 -37.49 17.78
C SER A 12 61.91 -37.70 17.20
N ALA A 13 61.62 -38.09 15.93
CA ALA A 13 61.88 -39.36 15.19
C ALA A 13 61.12 -40.58 15.80
N VAL A 14 60.49 -41.54 15.08
CA VAL A 14 60.69 -42.12 13.72
C VAL A 14 59.39 -42.71 13.08
N ALA A 15 59.22 -42.57 11.74
CA ALA A 15 58.59 -43.40 10.64
C ALA A 15 57.47 -44.47 10.89
N TYR A 16 56.79 -45.11 9.91
CA TYR A 16 56.91 -45.38 8.44
C TYR A 16 55.56 -45.15 7.71
N SER A 17 55.37 -45.17 6.36
CA SER A 17 56.06 -45.74 5.16
C SER A 17 55.89 -44.76 3.96
N GLU A 18 56.79 -44.62 2.95
CA GLU A 18 57.14 -45.52 1.81
C GLU A 18 55.94 -45.93 0.91
N ALA A 19 55.94 -45.84 -0.43
CA ALA A 19 56.88 -45.32 -1.46
C ALA A 19 56.07 -44.94 -2.76
N ALA A 20 56.53 -44.71 -4.02
CA ALA A 20 57.81 -44.93 -4.72
C ALA A 20 58.03 -43.96 -5.95
N TYR A 21 58.17 -44.49 -7.18
CA TYR A 21 58.65 -43.86 -8.44
C TYR A 21 57.78 -44.27 -9.67
N GLY A 22 57.87 -43.67 -10.88
CA GLY A 22 58.69 -42.54 -11.37
C GLY A 22 58.65 -42.35 -12.91
N SER A 23 59.29 -41.28 -13.42
CA SER A 23 59.45 -40.96 -14.87
C SER A 23 60.69 -41.65 -15.50
N PRO A 24 60.98 -41.55 -16.83
CA PRO A 24 61.91 -40.48 -17.30
C PRO A 24 61.91 -40.06 -18.81
N SER A 25 62.75 -39.05 -19.14
CA SER A 25 63.52 -38.83 -20.41
C SER A 25 62.79 -38.43 -21.72
N LYS A 26 63.36 -37.64 -22.67
CA LYS A 26 64.60 -36.78 -22.81
C LYS A 26 64.29 -35.75 -23.95
N SER A 27 64.80 -34.51 -24.03
CA SER A 27 66.17 -34.00 -24.30
C SER A 27 66.74 -34.39 -25.71
N GLU A 28 67.51 -33.58 -26.46
CA GLU A 28 68.27 -32.34 -26.16
C GLU A 28 68.83 -31.60 -27.43
N GLU A 29 69.60 -30.52 -27.24
CA GLU A 29 70.68 -29.99 -28.15
C GLU A 29 70.37 -29.34 -29.55
N HIS A 30 71.18 -28.45 -30.16
CA HIS A 30 72.17 -27.46 -29.66
C HIS A 30 72.65 -26.37 -30.70
N VAL A 31 72.51 -25.07 -30.35
CA VAL A 31 73.53 -23.96 -30.31
C VAL A 31 74.43 -23.60 -31.52
N LYS A 32 74.83 -22.31 -31.66
CA LYS A 32 76.10 -21.68 -32.23
C LYS A 32 75.74 -20.35 -32.99
N ARG A 33 76.48 -19.22 -33.20
CA ARG A 33 77.76 -18.50 -32.82
C ARG A 33 77.62 -17.03 -33.43
N ARG A 34 78.32 -15.88 -33.18
CA ARG A 34 79.31 -15.28 -32.21
C ARG A 34 79.59 -13.74 -32.50
N LYS A 35 79.47 -12.81 -31.51
CA LYS A 35 80.22 -11.49 -31.32
C LYS A 35 79.80 -10.23 -32.17
N LYS A 36 80.15 -8.94 -31.88
CA LYS A 36 81.28 -8.23 -31.13
C LYS A 36 80.87 -6.83 -30.48
N LYS A 37 81.80 -5.95 -30.03
CA LYS A 37 81.61 -4.79 -29.06
C LYS A 37 82.00 -3.33 -29.51
N LYS A 38 81.35 -2.27 -28.94
CA LYS A 38 81.83 -0.90 -28.46
C LYS A 38 80.67 -0.17 -27.70
N LYS A 39 80.68 0.87 -26.82
CA LYS A 39 81.61 1.87 -26.15
C LYS A 39 81.69 3.32 -26.75
N SER A 40 81.49 4.50 -26.08
CA SER A 40 80.82 4.95 -24.81
C SER A 40 80.96 6.49 -24.48
N LYS A 41 80.00 7.11 -23.72
CA LYS A 41 80.02 8.38 -22.88
C LYS A 41 79.88 9.82 -23.48
N ARG A 42 78.87 10.61 -22.99
CA ARG A 42 78.92 11.89 -22.17
C ARG A 42 77.96 13.06 -22.60
N SER A 43 77.34 13.72 -21.59
CA SER A 43 76.85 15.13 -21.45
C SER A 43 75.79 15.80 -22.36
N GLU A 44 74.67 16.19 -21.71
CA GLU A 44 74.01 17.54 -21.63
C GLU A 44 73.22 18.24 -22.77
N HIS A 45 72.23 19.05 -22.32
CA HIS A 45 71.46 20.18 -22.88
C HIS A 45 70.33 19.99 -23.95
N GLU A 46 69.17 20.54 -23.56
CA GLU A 46 68.15 21.38 -24.24
C GLU A 46 67.44 21.06 -25.59
N GLU A 47 66.10 21.18 -25.49
CA GLU A 47 65.09 21.82 -26.38
C GLU A 47 64.66 21.31 -27.79
N ASN A 48 63.32 21.43 -27.95
CA ASN A 48 62.48 21.69 -29.12
C ASN A 48 62.23 20.67 -30.26
N VAL A 49 60.96 20.21 -30.26
CA VAL A 49 59.95 20.29 -31.35
C VAL A 49 60.37 19.96 -32.79
N GLU A 50 59.79 18.89 -33.31
CA GLU A 50 59.08 18.92 -34.60
C GLU A 50 57.95 17.87 -34.58
N ASP A 51 56.78 18.20 -35.17
CA ASP A 51 55.68 17.27 -35.44
C ASP A 51 55.90 16.62 -36.83
N ILE A 52 55.41 15.39 -37.05
CA ILE A 52 54.88 14.97 -38.36
C ILE A 52 54.00 13.71 -38.24
N GLU A 53 53.06 13.64 -39.17
CA GLU A 53 51.92 12.77 -39.37
C GLU A 53 52.19 11.25 -39.37
N ILE A 54 51.12 10.48 -39.15
CA ILE A 54 50.98 9.10 -39.66
C ILE A 54 49.82 9.11 -40.66
N LYS A 55 50.04 8.52 -41.83
CA LYS A 55 49.17 8.64 -43.01
C LYS A 55 47.91 7.78 -42.92
N GLU A 56 46.91 8.19 -43.69
CA GLU A 56 45.83 7.32 -44.17
C GLU A 56 46.35 6.38 -45.27
N GLU A 57 45.79 5.18 -45.35
CA GLU A 57 45.75 4.40 -46.58
C GLU A 57 44.39 3.68 -46.63
N HIS A 58 43.61 3.95 -47.66
CA HIS A 58 42.31 3.28 -47.91
C HIS A 58 42.54 1.98 -48.68
N LEU A 59 41.64 1.02 -48.46
CA LEU A 59 41.37 -0.05 -49.42
C LEU A 59 39.94 -0.59 -49.18
N GLU A 60 39.00 -0.11 -50.00
CA GLU A 60 37.65 -0.66 -50.10
C GLU A 60 37.66 -1.90 -50.99
N PRO A 61 36.62 -2.74 -50.88
CA PRO A 61 36.02 -3.40 -52.04
C PRO A 61 34.61 -2.86 -52.28
N GLU A 62 34.34 -2.44 -53.51
CA GLU A 62 33.05 -1.89 -53.94
C GLU A 62 31.93 -2.94 -53.85
N ILE A 63 30.72 -2.50 -53.46
CA ILE A 63 29.46 -3.15 -53.84
C ILE A 63 28.52 -2.05 -54.32
N GLU A 64 28.30 -1.98 -55.64
CA GLU A 64 27.26 -1.11 -56.21
C GLU A 64 25.88 -1.53 -55.68
N ILE A 65 25.16 -0.60 -55.03
CA ILE A 65 23.72 -0.72 -54.82
C ILE A 65 23.06 0.48 -55.50
N LYS A 66 22.19 0.18 -56.46
CA LYS A 66 21.52 1.18 -57.30
C LYS A 66 20.46 1.94 -56.49
N GLN A 67 20.19 3.18 -56.90
CA GLN A 67 19.13 4.00 -56.35
C GLN A 67 17.76 3.43 -56.73
N GLU A 68 17.00 2.94 -55.75
CA GLU A 68 15.55 2.71 -55.87
C GLU A 68 14.82 3.37 -54.69
N ASN A 69 14.03 4.39 -54.99
CA ASN A 69 13.16 5.05 -54.01
C ASN A 69 11.91 4.19 -53.80
N GLY A 70 11.89 3.39 -52.73
CA GLY A 70 10.85 2.37 -52.49
C GLY A 70 10.23 2.40 -51.08
N VAL A 71 8.92 2.15 -51.01
CA VAL A 71 8.16 1.96 -49.77
C VAL A 71 8.56 0.61 -49.12
N ILE A 72 8.40 0.48 -47.79
CA ILE A 72 8.72 -0.75 -47.04
C ILE A 72 7.68 -1.87 -47.25
N LEU A 73 7.26 -2.12 -48.50
CA LEU A 73 6.21 -3.08 -48.87
C LEU A 73 6.63 -4.07 -49.97
N ASP A 74 7.84 -3.96 -50.51
CA ASP A 74 8.29 -4.72 -51.69
C ASP A 74 9.29 -5.85 -51.35
N SER A 75 8.89 -6.75 -50.43
CA SER A 75 9.47 -8.11 -50.40
C SER A 75 8.56 -9.13 -49.71
N TRP A 76 8.06 -8.84 -48.50
CA TRP A 76 7.04 -9.65 -47.82
C TRP A 76 5.76 -8.82 -47.62
N PRO A 77 4.55 -9.37 -47.89
CA PRO A 77 3.29 -8.72 -47.57
C PRO A 77 3.16 -8.42 -46.07
N ALA A 78 2.45 -7.35 -45.72
CA ALA A 78 2.25 -6.93 -44.33
C ALA A 78 1.74 -8.08 -43.43
N ASP A 79 0.79 -8.88 -43.90
CA ASP A 79 0.24 -10.03 -43.18
C ASP A 79 1.31 -11.10 -42.84
N LYS A 80 2.30 -11.28 -43.72
CA LYS A 80 3.42 -12.20 -43.50
C LYS A 80 4.44 -11.60 -42.52
N ILE A 81 4.62 -10.28 -42.51
CA ILE A 81 5.42 -9.62 -41.47
C ILE A 81 4.72 -9.72 -40.10
N THR A 82 3.41 -9.51 -40.03
CA THR A 82 2.60 -9.75 -38.82
C THR A 82 2.70 -11.21 -38.36
N THR A 83 2.64 -12.17 -39.28
CA THR A 83 2.84 -13.61 -38.98
C THR A 83 4.22 -13.88 -38.38
N LEU A 84 5.29 -13.27 -38.92
CA LEU A 84 6.65 -13.37 -38.37
C LEU A 84 6.72 -12.81 -36.94
N LEU A 85 6.16 -11.61 -36.71
CA LEU A 85 6.17 -10.96 -35.40
C LEU A 85 5.40 -11.79 -34.36
N GLN A 86 4.24 -12.35 -34.73
CA GLN A 86 3.46 -13.24 -33.87
C GLN A 86 4.20 -14.56 -33.56
N ARG A 87 4.84 -15.19 -34.55
CA ARG A 87 5.68 -16.38 -34.36
C ARG A 87 6.87 -16.10 -33.43
N MET A 88 7.54 -14.95 -33.63
CA MET A 88 8.63 -14.51 -32.76
C MET A 88 8.17 -14.27 -31.33
N ARG A 89 6.94 -13.73 -31.13
CA ARG A 89 6.36 -13.54 -29.79
C ARG A 89 6.10 -14.88 -29.10
N SER A 90 5.55 -15.87 -29.80
CA SER A 90 5.36 -17.23 -29.26
C SER A 90 6.66 -17.99 -28.95
N ALA A 91 7.81 -17.53 -29.46
CA ALA A 91 9.14 -18.10 -29.16
C ALA A 91 9.85 -17.43 -27.96
N ILE A 92 9.21 -16.45 -27.30
CA ILE A 92 9.72 -15.77 -26.11
C ILE A 92 9.01 -16.33 -24.86
N PRO A 93 9.73 -16.74 -23.81
CA PRO A 93 9.11 -17.17 -22.55
C PRO A 93 8.39 -16.01 -21.85
N GLU A 94 7.23 -16.28 -21.26
CA GLU A 94 6.28 -15.31 -20.66
C GLU A 94 6.86 -14.37 -19.57
N ASN A 95 8.05 -14.68 -19.04
CA ASN A 95 8.76 -13.87 -18.04
C ASN A 95 10.21 -13.56 -18.48
N ASP A 96 10.39 -13.05 -19.71
CA ASP A 96 11.73 -12.66 -20.19
C ASP A 96 12.23 -11.34 -19.59
N SER A 97 13.36 -11.41 -18.90
CA SER A 97 14.10 -10.25 -18.37
C SER A 97 15.44 -10.02 -19.10
N LEU A 98 15.74 -10.80 -20.14
CA LEU A 98 16.97 -10.64 -20.92
C LEU A 98 16.87 -9.46 -21.90
N LYS A 99 17.97 -8.73 -22.04
CA LYS A 99 18.12 -7.73 -23.12
C LYS A 99 17.95 -8.42 -24.48
N TYR A 100 17.22 -7.79 -25.41
CA TYR A 100 16.84 -8.38 -26.71
C TYR A 100 18.01 -9.07 -27.46
N SER A 101 19.20 -8.46 -27.48
CA SER A 101 20.40 -8.98 -28.15
C SER A 101 20.91 -10.31 -27.56
N SER A 102 20.59 -10.60 -26.30
CA SER A 102 20.89 -11.87 -25.62
C SER A 102 19.73 -12.88 -25.68
N ARG A 103 18.56 -12.47 -26.17
CA ARG A 103 17.41 -13.35 -26.48
C ARG A 103 17.46 -13.84 -27.92
N LEU A 104 17.79 -12.97 -28.89
CA LEU A 104 17.93 -13.33 -30.30
C LEU A 104 19.01 -14.41 -30.55
N THR A 105 20.04 -14.49 -29.71
CA THR A 105 21.08 -15.55 -29.74
C THR A 105 20.66 -16.86 -29.08
N LYS A 106 19.43 -16.93 -28.53
CA LYS A 106 18.82 -18.10 -27.90
C LYS A 106 17.48 -18.51 -28.56
N ILE A 107 17.13 -17.85 -29.65
CA ILE A 107 15.95 -18.16 -30.46
C ILE A 107 16.36 -19.15 -31.55
N ASP A 108 15.60 -20.23 -31.67
CA ASP A 108 15.72 -21.15 -32.80
C ASP A 108 14.89 -20.62 -33.96
N TRP A 109 15.58 -20.22 -35.04
CA TRP A 109 14.95 -19.65 -36.22
C TRP A 109 14.27 -20.70 -37.11
N GLU A 110 14.61 -21.98 -37.00
CA GLU A 110 13.88 -23.04 -37.71
C GLU A 110 12.47 -23.21 -37.12
N SER A 111 12.32 -23.15 -35.79
CA SER A 111 11.01 -23.15 -35.12
C SER A 111 10.10 -21.97 -35.49
N ILE A 112 10.69 -20.86 -35.96
CA ILE A 112 9.97 -19.63 -36.35
C ILE A 112 9.60 -19.62 -37.85
N SER A 113 10.16 -20.54 -38.66
CA SER A 113 9.84 -20.66 -40.08
C SER A 113 8.35 -20.90 -40.37
N PHE A 114 7.85 -20.35 -41.47
CA PHE A 114 6.45 -20.50 -41.87
C PHE A 114 6.26 -20.36 -43.39
N ASP A 115 5.17 -20.94 -43.89
CA ASP A 115 4.89 -21.09 -45.31
C ASP A 115 6.09 -21.66 -46.08
N ASN A 116 6.60 -20.92 -47.07
CA ASN A 116 7.76 -21.27 -47.88
C ASN A 116 9.05 -20.57 -47.44
N TYR A 117 9.05 -19.88 -46.28
CA TYR A 117 10.18 -19.08 -45.81
C TYR A 117 11.02 -19.82 -44.76
N SER A 118 12.29 -20.01 -45.06
CA SER A 118 13.25 -20.66 -44.16
C SER A 118 13.60 -19.78 -42.96
N GLY A 119 14.08 -20.39 -41.87
CA GLY A 119 14.53 -19.67 -40.68
C GLY A 119 15.59 -18.60 -40.96
N SER A 120 16.47 -18.82 -41.96
CA SER A 120 17.44 -17.83 -42.41
C SER A 120 16.80 -16.60 -43.06
N GLU A 121 15.65 -16.75 -43.72
CA GLU A 121 14.91 -15.64 -44.32
C GLU A 121 14.09 -14.88 -43.27
N CYS A 122 13.50 -15.59 -42.31
CA CYS A 122 12.90 -14.99 -41.12
C CYS A 122 13.92 -14.13 -40.34
N GLU A 123 15.14 -14.65 -40.11
CA GLU A 123 16.21 -13.92 -39.42
C GLU A 123 16.67 -12.67 -40.22
N LYS A 124 16.82 -12.79 -41.55
CA LYS A 124 17.15 -11.66 -42.44
C LYS A 124 16.05 -10.59 -42.42
N MET A 125 14.78 -10.99 -42.44
CA MET A 125 13.65 -10.06 -42.37
C MET A 125 13.60 -9.35 -41.02
N TRP A 126 13.78 -10.08 -39.90
CA TRP A 126 13.86 -9.46 -38.58
C TRP A 126 15.00 -8.44 -38.47
N LYS A 127 16.18 -8.72 -39.03
CA LYS A 127 17.31 -7.75 -39.03
C LYS A 127 16.96 -6.43 -39.73
N ARG A 128 16.25 -6.47 -40.86
CA ARG A 128 15.73 -5.28 -41.57
C ARG A 128 14.69 -4.49 -40.74
N ILE A 129 13.89 -5.16 -39.92
CA ILE A 129 12.94 -4.54 -38.98
C ILE A 129 13.70 -3.91 -37.79
N GLN A 130 14.71 -4.62 -37.26
CA GLN A 130 15.54 -4.16 -36.14
C GLN A 130 16.27 -2.84 -36.44
N GLU A 131 16.72 -2.63 -37.69
CA GLU A 131 17.35 -1.38 -38.14
C GLU A 131 16.39 -0.16 -38.03
N LYS A 132 15.08 -0.40 -38.10
CA LYS A 132 14.03 0.64 -38.11
C LYS A 132 13.29 0.80 -36.78
N THR A 133 13.42 -0.14 -35.83
CA THR A 133 12.82 -0.07 -34.48
C THR A 133 13.79 0.39 -33.37
N ARG A 134 13.31 0.64 -32.15
CA ARG A 134 14.12 1.26 -31.06
C ARG A 134 14.76 0.23 -30.13
N CYS A 135 15.94 -0.23 -30.52
CA CYS A 135 16.66 -1.33 -29.88
C CYS A 135 17.30 -1.05 -28.49
N TYR A 136 16.54 -0.59 -27.50
CA TYR A 136 17.02 -0.32 -26.13
C TYR A 136 16.24 -1.03 -24.99
N ARG A 137 15.44 -2.07 -25.30
CA ARG A 137 14.58 -2.79 -24.32
C ARG A 137 14.65 -4.33 -24.43
N VAL A 138 13.68 -5.03 -23.83
CA VAL A 138 13.43 -6.49 -23.99
C VAL A 138 12.90 -6.75 -25.41
N LEU A 139 13.01 -7.99 -25.92
CA LEU A 139 12.65 -8.32 -27.30
C LEU A 139 11.15 -8.11 -27.59
N GLU A 140 10.26 -8.46 -26.67
CA GLU A 140 8.81 -8.27 -26.85
C GLU A 140 8.42 -6.80 -27.06
N GLU A 141 9.04 -5.87 -26.33
CA GLU A 141 8.79 -4.44 -26.52
C GLU A 141 9.23 -3.92 -27.90
N ILE A 142 10.25 -4.55 -28.51
CA ILE A 142 10.71 -4.22 -29.87
C ILE A 142 9.75 -4.81 -30.91
N ILE A 143 9.16 -5.98 -30.64
CA ILE A 143 8.07 -6.55 -31.46
C ILE A 143 6.84 -5.64 -31.42
N GLY A 144 6.43 -5.16 -30.24
CA GLY A 144 5.33 -4.19 -30.11
C GLY A 144 5.59 -2.84 -30.80
N ASP A 145 6.82 -2.31 -30.74
CA ASP A 145 7.23 -1.14 -31.54
C ASP A 145 7.10 -1.41 -33.05
N ALA A 146 7.45 -2.62 -33.52
CA ALA A 146 7.33 -3.02 -34.93
C ALA A 146 5.86 -3.18 -35.39
N GLU A 147 5.02 -3.82 -34.58
CA GLU A 147 3.57 -3.94 -34.78
C GLU A 147 2.92 -2.53 -34.91
N CYS A 148 3.35 -1.59 -34.07
CA CYS A 148 2.87 -0.21 -34.10
C CYS A 148 3.34 0.57 -35.35
N GLU A 149 4.57 0.36 -35.82
CA GLU A 149 5.12 1.00 -37.03
C GLU A 149 4.44 0.47 -38.32
N LEU A 150 4.05 -0.81 -38.35
CA LEU A 150 3.21 -1.39 -39.40
C LEU A 150 1.79 -0.79 -39.43
N GLN A 151 1.17 -0.60 -38.27
CA GLN A 151 -0.20 -0.07 -38.17
C GLN A 151 -0.30 1.44 -38.43
N ASN A 152 0.73 2.23 -38.12
CA ASN A 152 0.68 3.70 -38.21
C ASN A 152 1.93 4.34 -38.87
N PRO A 153 2.15 4.16 -40.19
CA PRO A 153 3.36 4.62 -40.87
C PRO A 153 3.64 6.14 -40.75
N SER A 154 2.59 6.96 -40.66
CA SER A 154 2.65 8.43 -40.73
C SER A 154 2.71 9.15 -39.39
N SER A 155 2.96 8.45 -38.27
CA SER A 155 2.98 9.11 -36.95
C SER A 155 4.10 10.15 -36.81
N ALA A 156 3.84 11.23 -36.06
CA ALA A 156 4.85 12.26 -35.76
C ALA A 156 6.04 11.76 -34.91
N LEU A 157 5.99 10.50 -34.45
CA LEU A 157 7.09 9.81 -33.79
C LEU A 157 7.94 9.01 -34.80
N SER A 158 7.32 8.49 -35.87
CA SER A 158 7.98 7.85 -37.02
C SER A 158 8.81 8.86 -37.83
N GLN A 159 8.22 9.99 -38.23
CA GLN A 159 8.95 11.07 -38.93
C GLN A 159 10.17 11.56 -38.14
N ARG A 160 10.03 11.73 -36.81
CA ARG A 160 11.15 12.06 -35.92
C ARG A 160 12.19 10.97 -35.79
N LEU A 161 11.81 9.70 -35.97
CA LEU A 161 12.73 8.57 -35.95
C LEU A 161 13.54 8.50 -37.25
N GLN A 162 12.89 8.68 -38.40
CA GLN A 162 13.55 8.76 -39.71
C GLN A 162 14.56 9.90 -39.74
N LEU A 163 14.16 11.13 -39.34
CA LEU A 163 15.05 12.30 -39.28
C LEU A 163 16.18 12.15 -38.23
N HIS A 164 16.04 11.23 -37.25
CA HIS A 164 17.12 10.86 -36.32
C HIS A 164 17.97 9.65 -36.75
N ARG A 165 17.61 8.95 -37.83
CA ARG A 165 18.33 7.77 -38.37
C ARG A 165 18.85 7.94 -39.81
N HIS A 166 18.67 9.10 -40.45
CA HIS A 166 19.22 9.34 -41.78
C HIS A 166 20.73 9.00 -41.80
N PRO A 167 21.21 8.10 -42.69
CA PRO A 167 22.57 7.53 -42.58
C PRO A 167 23.68 8.59 -42.51
N ASP A 168 23.53 9.61 -43.34
CA ASP A 168 24.51 10.68 -43.57
C ASP A 168 24.49 11.76 -42.47
N ARG A 169 23.51 11.69 -41.54
CA ARG A 169 23.38 12.68 -40.47
C ARG A 169 24.51 12.52 -39.45
N PRO A 170 25.35 13.55 -39.21
CA PRO A 170 26.47 13.43 -38.28
C PRO A 170 26.02 13.05 -36.87
N THR A 171 26.79 12.16 -36.22
CA THR A 171 26.55 11.74 -34.83
C THR A 171 27.15 12.72 -33.84
N LYS A 172 26.42 13.06 -32.77
CA LYS A 172 26.86 14.05 -31.77
C LYS A 172 28.17 13.64 -31.09
N PRO A 173 29.14 14.57 -30.96
CA PRO A 173 30.46 14.27 -30.40
C PRO A 173 30.40 14.02 -28.89
N LEU A 174 31.32 13.18 -28.41
CA LEU A 174 31.41 12.81 -27.01
C LEU A 174 31.86 13.99 -26.14
N SER A 175 31.27 14.12 -24.95
CA SER A 175 31.66 15.13 -23.97
C SER A 175 33.08 14.89 -23.45
N CYS A 176 33.74 15.94 -22.93
CA CYS A 176 35.09 15.84 -22.37
C CYS A 176 35.23 14.77 -21.28
N PHE A 177 34.18 14.55 -20.48
CA PHE A 177 34.14 13.45 -19.51
C PHE A 177 34.04 12.08 -20.19
N MET A 178 33.23 11.91 -21.23
CA MET A 178 33.12 10.61 -21.92
C MET A 178 34.38 10.25 -22.73
N LEU A 179 35.08 11.24 -23.28
CA LEU A 179 36.40 11.03 -23.90
C LEU A 179 37.43 10.52 -22.88
N PHE A 180 37.46 11.10 -21.67
CA PHE A 180 38.28 10.58 -20.57
C PHE A 180 37.80 9.21 -20.07
N PHE A 181 36.48 8.99 -20.05
CA PHE A 181 35.88 7.75 -19.58
C PHE A 181 36.31 6.56 -20.42
N LEU A 182 36.21 6.64 -21.75
CA LEU A 182 36.63 5.55 -22.65
C LEU A 182 38.13 5.26 -22.51
N ASP A 183 38.96 6.31 -22.54
CA ASP A 183 40.42 6.25 -22.40
C ASP A 183 40.90 5.73 -21.02
N LYS A 184 40.01 5.61 -20.01
CA LYS A 184 40.37 5.12 -18.67
C LYS A 184 39.57 3.92 -18.18
N LYS A 185 38.40 3.62 -18.76
CA LYS A 185 37.55 2.46 -18.43
C LYS A 185 38.34 1.15 -18.50
N GLU A 186 39.00 0.88 -19.63
CA GLU A 186 39.73 -0.38 -19.81
C GLU A 186 40.85 -0.57 -18.79
N LYS A 187 41.58 0.51 -18.47
CA LYS A 187 42.65 0.47 -17.47
C LYS A 187 42.07 0.17 -16.09
N VAL A 188 41.04 0.91 -15.65
CA VAL A 188 40.39 0.68 -14.35
C VAL A 188 39.74 -0.70 -14.27
N GLN A 189 39.18 -1.21 -15.36
CA GLN A 189 38.58 -2.54 -15.42
C GLN A 189 39.63 -3.66 -15.36
N ARG A 190 40.82 -3.45 -15.97
CA ARG A 190 41.97 -4.37 -15.88
C ARG A 190 42.66 -4.34 -14.52
N GLU A 191 42.61 -3.19 -13.84
CA GLU A 191 43.08 -3.02 -12.45
C GLU A 191 42.07 -3.54 -11.40
N ASN A 192 40.84 -3.89 -11.81
CA ASN A 192 39.77 -4.39 -10.93
C ASN A 192 39.02 -5.58 -11.57
N PRO A 193 39.71 -6.71 -11.88
CA PRO A 193 39.09 -7.88 -12.49
C PRO A 193 38.05 -8.48 -11.52
N GLY A 194 36.77 -8.36 -11.88
CA GLY A 194 35.62 -8.78 -11.05
C GLY A 194 34.67 -7.64 -10.66
N ALA A 195 35.08 -6.36 -10.77
CA ALA A 195 34.20 -5.23 -10.49
C ALA A 195 33.11 -5.06 -11.58
N ASN A 196 31.88 -4.75 -11.16
CA ASN A 196 30.75 -4.51 -12.05
C ASN A 196 30.96 -3.20 -12.84
N GLY A 197 30.38 -3.10 -14.04
CA GLY A 197 30.53 -1.93 -14.92
C GLY A 197 30.11 -0.59 -14.28
N ALA A 198 29.14 -0.62 -13.36
CA ALA A 198 28.74 0.54 -12.57
C ALA A 198 29.82 0.98 -11.55
N GLU A 199 30.57 0.04 -10.98
CA GLU A 199 31.64 0.30 -10.01
C GLU A 199 32.89 0.82 -10.71
N VAL A 200 33.24 0.22 -11.86
CA VAL A 200 34.28 0.74 -12.78
C VAL A 200 33.93 2.17 -13.17
N ALA A 201 32.68 2.44 -13.56
CA ALA A 201 32.23 3.79 -13.92
C ALA A 201 32.34 4.78 -12.74
N LYS A 202 32.02 4.36 -11.51
CA LYS A 202 32.16 5.17 -10.30
C LYS A 202 33.63 5.51 -10.00
N LYS A 203 34.54 4.53 -10.07
CA LYS A 203 35.99 4.76 -9.90
C LYS A 203 36.55 5.70 -10.98
N VAL A 204 36.11 5.58 -12.24
CA VAL A 204 36.49 6.51 -13.32
C VAL A 204 35.96 7.93 -13.06
N ALA A 205 34.74 8.08 -12.53
CA ALA A 205 34.17 9.39 -12.18
C ALA A 205 34.90 10.05 -10.99
N GLU A 206 35.37 9.26 -10.02
CA GLU A 206 36.21 9.73 -8.91
C GLU A 206 37.60 10.14 -9.41
N LEU A 207 38.23 9.35 -10.28
CA LEU A 207 39.50 9.69 -10.94
C LEU A 207 39.43 11.01 -11.73
N TRP A 208 38.32 11.29 -12.41
CA TRP A 208 38.10 12.58 -13.11
C TRP A 208 38.03 13.76 -12.13
N LYS A 209 37.34 13.62 -11.00
CA LYS A 209 37.25 14.66 -9.95
C LYS A 209 38.62 14.96 -9.33
N THR A 210 39.47 13.95 -9.15
CA THR A 210 40.84 14.10 -8.66
C THR A 210 41.85 14.52 -9.74
N LEU A 211 41.44 14.62 -11.01
CA LEU A 211 42.32 14.91 -12.12
C LEU A 211 42.72 16.40 -12.12
N ALA A 212 44.02 16.70 -12.07
CA ALA A 212 44.53 18.06 -12.10
C ALA A 212 44.00 18.87 -13.31
N PRO A 213 43.69 20.18 -13.17
CA PRO A 213 42.97 20.96 -14.18
C PRO A 213 43.63 20.93 -15.55
N LYS A 214 44.96 21.12 -15.63
CA LYS A 214 45.75 21.01 -16.89
C LYS A 214 45.50 19.69 -17.66
N LYS A 215 45.20 18.59 -16.96
CA LYS A 215 44.85 17.30 -17.59
C LYS A 215 43.37 17.22 -17.97
N GLN A 216 42.44 17.79 -17.20
CA GLN A 216 41.03 17.93 -17.61
C GLN A 216 40.90 18.81 -18.87
N ASP A 217 41.64 19.92 -18.93
CA ASP A 217 41.60 20.88 -20.03
C ASP A 217 41.99 20.25 -21.37
N LYS A 218 42.94 19.30 -21.39
CA LYS A 218 43.27 18.50 -22.58
C LYS A 218 42.04 17.78 -23.18
N TYR A 219 41.12 17.27 -22.35
CA TYR A 219 39.87 16.66 -22.85
C TYR A 219 38.79 17.69 -23.16
N LYS A 220 38.79 18.87 -22.50
CA LYS A 220 37.91 20.00 -22.88
C LYS A 220 38.26 20.49 -24.29
N SER A 221 39.54 20.73 -24.60
CA SER A 221 40.00 21.15 -25.93
C SER A 221 39.74 20.09 -26.99
N LYS A 222 39.91 18.79 -26.69
CA LYS A 222 39.51 17.72 -27.62
C LYS A 222 38.00 17.70 -27.88
N ALA A 223 37.16 17.83 -26.85
CA ALA A 223 35.71 17.90 -27.02
C ALA A 223 35.25 19.16 -27.77
N LEU A 224 35.99 20.27 -27.64
CA LEU A 224 35.71 21.51 -28.37
C LEU A 224 35.99 21.34 -29.88
N LYS A 225 37.16 20.82 -30.26
CA LYS A 225 37.50 20.54 -31.68
C LYS A 225 36.51 19.57 -32.33
N LEU A 226 36.20 18.46 -31.66
CA LEU A 226 35.19 17.50 -32.13
C LEU A 226 33.79 18.10 -32.26
N LYS A 227 33.47 19.16 -31.49
CA LYS A 227 32.23 19.92 -31.64
C LYS A 227 32.28 20.86 -32.85
N GLU A 228 33.38 21.56 -33.07
CA GLU A 228 33.56 22.44 -34.24
C GLU A 228 33.55 21.65 -35.56
N GLU A 229 34.15 20.44 -35.57
CA GLU A 229 34.08 19.50 -36.69
C GLU A 229 32.66 18.96 -36.90
N TYR A 230 31.95 18.58 -35.84
CA TYR A 230 30.56 18.14 -35.92
C TYR A 230 29.64 19.26 -36.42
N ASP A 231 29.75 20.48 -35.89
CA ASP A 231 28.90 21.60 -36.28
C ASP A 231 29.12 21.96 -37.76
N LYS A 232 30.35 21.83 -38.29
CA LYS A 232 30.67 21.95 -39.73
C LYS A 232 30.07 20.82 -40.57
N LYS A 233 30.22 19.56 -40.15
CA LYS A 233 29.63 18.41 -40.87
C LYS A 233 28.10 18.49 -40.88
N LEU A 234 27.50 18.98 -39.79
CA LEU A 234 26.06 19.16 -39.67
C LEU A 234 25.53 20.29 -40.56
N ALA A 235 26.30 21.36 -40.76
CA ALA A 235 25.97 22.39 -41.75
C ALA A 235 25.92 21.79 -43.17
N LYS A 236 26.96 21.08 -43.61
CA LYS A 236 26.99 20.38 -44.90
C LYS A 236 25.81 19.43 -45.08
N PHE A 237 25.48 18.61 -44.07
CA PHE A 237 24.33 17.71 -44.12
C PHE A 237 23.00 18.43 -44.43
N PHE A 238 22.81 19.67 -43.94
CA PHE A 238 21.62 20.47 -44.26
C PHE A 238 21.71 21.25 -45.59
N GLU A 239 22.89 21.39 -46.17
CA GLU A 239 23.07 21.89 -47.55
C GLU A 239 22.84 20.76 -48.58
N GLU A 240 23.26 19.54 -48.23
CA GLU A 240 23.24 18.35 -49.09
C GLU A 240 21.86 17.61 -49.07
N HIS A 241 21.06 17.78 -48.01
CA HIS A 241 19.70 17.20 -47.88
C HIS A 241 18.61 18.25 -47.57
N PRO A 242 18.10 18.99 -48.58
CA PRO A 242 17.09 20.04 -48.40
C PRO A 242 15.77 19.53 -47.79
N GLU A 243 15.36 18.31 -48.12
CA GLU A 243 14.18 17.63 -47.55
C GLU A 243 14.34 17.26 -46.06
N CYS A 244 15.57 17.18 -45.56
CA CYS A 244 15.87 16.98 -44.14
C CYS A 244 16.03 18.31 -43.36
N ILE A 245 15.82 19.46 -44.01
CA ILE A 245 15.77 20.75 -43.32
C ILE A 245 14.51 20.79 -42.43
N ASP A 246 14.74 20.57 -41.13
CA ASP A 246 13.89 21.07 -40.05
C ASP A 246 13.82 22.61 -40.24
N GLU A 247 12.88 23.11 -41.05
CA GLU A 247 12.59 24.54 -41.11
C GLU A 247 12.43 25.02 -39.65
N PRO A 248 13.12 26.08 -39.22
CA PRO A 248 12.91 26.66 -37.90
C PRO A 248 11.58 27.43 -37.89
N LYS A 249 10.46 26.71 -38.10
CA LYS A 249 9.08 27.14 -37.88
C LYS A 249 8.99 27.60 -36.44
N LYS A 250 9.22 28.91 -36.26
CA LYS A 250 9.29 29.62 -34.98
C LYS A 250 8.18 29.07 -34.10
N ARG A 251 8.55 28.37 -33.02
CA ARG A 251 7.63 27.56 -32.20
C ARG A 251 6.41 28.39 -31.80
N LYS A 252 5.31 28.33 -32.57
CA LYS A 252 3.99 28.82 -32.14
C LYS A 252 3.61 27.94 -30.96
N LYS A 253 3.84 28.45 -29.75
CA LYS A 253 3.98 27.64 -28.52
C LYS A 253 2.62 27.25 -27.92
N GLY A 254 1.71 26.87 -28.82
CA GLY A 254 0.33 26.49 -28.60
C GLY A 254 -0.63 27.67 -28.64
N ASN A 255 -1.19 27.94 -29.83
CA ASN A 255 -2.61 28.26 -29.93
C ASN A 255 -3.28 26.93 -30.29
N LEU A 256 -3.92 26.28 -29.32
CA LEU A 256 -4.82 25.15 -29.61
C LEU A 256 -6.22 25.77 -29.71
N LEU A 257 -6.98 25.43 -30.75
CA LEU A 257 -8.35 25.94 -30.96
C LEU A 257 -8.44 27.49 -31.01
N GLY A 258 -7.40 28.16 -31.53
CA GLY A 258 -7.41 29.61 -31.79
C GLY A 258 -7.05 30.51 -30.59
N PHE A 259 -7.15 30.02 -29.36
CA PHE A 259 -6.82 30.82 -28.16
C PHE A 259 -5.31 31.05 -28.01
N GLU A 260 -4.89 32.32 -28.09
CA GLU A 260 -3.53 32.78 -27.80
C GLU A 260 -3.19 32.55 -26.31
N LYS A 261 -1.96 32.12 -25.99
CA LYS A 261 -1.52 32.03 -24.60
C LYS A 261 -1.06 33.40 -24.08
N PRO A 262 -1.36 33.74 -22.81
CA PRO A 262 -0.92 35.00 -22.21
C PRO A 262 0.61 35.10 -22.18
N LYS A 263 1.11 36.33 -22.25
CA LYS A 263 2.53 36.69 -22.24
C LYS A 263 2.94 37.09 -20.83
N SER A 264 4.22 36.87 -20.49
CA SER A 264 4.79 37.39 -19.25
C SER A 264 5.14 38.88 -19.37
N ALA A 265 5.26 39.58 -18.23
CA ALA A 265 5.57 41.02 -18.18
C ALA A 265 6.82 41.40 -18.99
N PHE A 266 7.89 40.61 -18.89
CA PHE A 266 9.11 40.82 -19.68
C PHE A 266 8.90 40.59 -21.18
N GLN A 267 8.00 39.69 -21.59
CA GLN A 267 7.67 39.48 -23.01
C GLN A 267 6.85 40.63 -23.59
N LEU A 268 5.93 41.22 -22.80
CA LEU A 268 5.20 42.43 -23.21
C LEU A 268 6.15 43.62 -23.38
N TYR A 269 7.08 43.79 -22.44
CA TYR A 269 8.17 44.77 -22.56
C TYR A 269 9.07 44.49 -23.77
N LEU A 270 9.37 43.21 -24.07
CA LEU A 270 10.18 42.83 -25.23
C LEU A 270 9.49 43.13 -26.57
N SER A 271 8.16 42.97 -26.67
CA SER A 271 7.40 43.44 -27.84
C SER A 271 7.43 44.96 -27.96
N PHE A 272 7.21 45.68 -26.86
CA PHE A 272 7.29 47.15 -26.86
C PHE A 272 8.68 47.69 -27.23
N CYS A 273 9.76 47.00 -26.83
CA CYS A 273 11.13 47.32 -27.27
C CYS A 273 11.40 46.99 -28.74
N ARG A 274 10.56 46.19 -29.41
CA ARG A 274 10.61 45.95 -30.86
C ARG A 274 9.69 46.89 -31.65
N GLU A 275 8.64 47.41 -31.01
CA GLU A 275 7.68 48.36 -31.57
C GLU A 275 8.08 49.83 -31.36
N SER A 276 9.22 50.09 -30.71
CA SER A 276 9.77 51.45 -30.55
C SER A 276 11.11 51.57 -31.28
N ASP A 277 11.21 52.56 -32.18
CA ASP A 277 12.31 52.79 -33.14
C ASP A 277 13.64 53.20 -32.46
N LYS A 278 14.24 52.27 -31.72
CA LYS A 278 15.48 52.50 -30.94
C LYS A 278 16.63 51.56 -31.32
N PHE A 279 16.42 50.62 -32.23
CA PHE A 279 17.43 49.69 -32.73
C PHE A 279 17.29 49.49 -34.24
N ASP A 280 18.44 49.37 -34.91
CA ASP A 280 18.59 49.12 -36.35
C ASP A 280 18.35 47.63 -36.67
N GLU A 281 17.72 47.34 -37.82
CA GLU A 281 17.26 45.99 -38.21
C GLU A 281 18.38 44.96 -38.34
N ASN A 282 19.64 45.40 -38.46
CA ASN A 282 20.80 44.55 -38.77
C ASN A 282 21.56 44.02 -37.53
N GLN A 283 21.06 44.16 -36.30
CA GLN A 283 21.73 43.61 -35.10
C GLN A 283 21.31 42.18 -34.74
N ASP A 284 22.28 41.38 -34.26
CA ASP A 284 22.08 39.98 -33.80
C ASP A 284 20.99 39.89 -32.72
N GLU A 285 19.93 39.13 -32.99
CA GLU A 285 18.78 38.94 -32.11
C GLU A 285 19.18 38.47 -30.69
N LYS A 286 20.33 37.80 -30.53
CA LYS A 286 20.86 37.44 -29.19
C LYS A 286 21.29 38.68 -28.40
N GLN A 287 21.97 39.63 -29.03
CA GLN A 287 22.52 40.83 -28.38
C GLN A 287 21.40 41.78 -27.96
N PHE A 288 20.41 42.00 -28.84
CA PHE A 288 19.18 42.72 -28.49
C PHE A 288 18.45 42.06 -27.30
N ASN A 289 18.29 40.73 -27.31
CA ASN A 289 17.67 40.01 -26.20
C ASN A 289 18.52 40.02 -24.90
N GLU A 290 19.84 40.18 -24.96
CA GLU A 290 20.68 40.40 -23.76
C GLU A 290 20.52 41.84 -23.25
N TYR A 291 20.53 42.83 -24.14
CA TYR A 291 20.32 44.24 -23.81
C TYR A 291 18.97 44.48 -23.12
N CYS A 292 17.85 44.02 -23.71
CA CYS A 292 16.52 44.17 -23.10
C CYS A 292 16.40 43.44 -21.75
N LYS A 293 17.10 42.30 -21.54
CA LYS A 293 17.17 41.65 -20.21
C LYS A 293 17.93 42.52 -19.21
N LEU A 294 19.01 43.17 -19.63
CA LEU A 294 19.84 44.01 -18.77
C LEU A 294 19.10 45.30 -18.38
N GLU A 295 18.43 45.95 -19.33
CA GLU A 295 17.52 47.07 -19.07
C GLU A 295 16.36 46.67 -18.16
N TRP A 296 15.65 45.57 -18.46
CA TRP A 296 14.59 45.06 -17.57
C TRP A 296 15.09 44.71 -16.16
N LYS A 297 16.36 44.30 -16.01
CA LYS A 297 16.97 44.07 -14.70
C LYS A 297 17.22 45.39 -13.96
N ASN A 298 17.77 46.39 -14.64
CA ASN A 298 18.23 47.67 -14.06
C ASN A 298 17.09 48.70 -13.87
N MET A 299 16.02 48.63 -14.66
CA MET A 299 14.82 49.45 -14.57
C MET A 299 14.25 49.47 -13.13
N ALA A 300 13.65 50.59 -12.70
CA ALA A 300 13.10 50.73 -11.35
C ALA A 300 11.84 49.86 -11.14
N GLU A 301 11.53 49.50 -9.88
CA GLU A 301 10.35 48.69 -9.56
C GLU A 301 9.04 49.34 -10.07
N LYS A 302 8.92 50.67 -9.96
CA LYS A 302 7.77 51.47 -10.45
C LYS A 302 7.47 51.28 -11.94
N ASP A 303 8.50 51.18 -12.78
CA ASP A 303 8.36 51.20 -14.24
C ASP A 303 8.07 49.80 -14.80
N LYS A 304 8.21 48.76 -13.98
CA LYS A 304 7.82 47.37 -14.31
C LYS A 304 6.35 47.10 -14.02
N VAL A 305 5.71 47.90 -13.17
CA VAL A 305 4.33 47.66 -12.68
C VAL A 305 3.29 47.71 -13.80
N CYS A 306 3.44 48.57 -14.81
CA CYS A 306 2.55 48.59 -15.97
C CYS A 306 2.59 47.27 -16.75
N TRP A 307 3.79 46.78 -17.07
CA TRP A 307 4.01 45.49 -17.75
C TRP A 307 3.53 44.29 -16.93
N ILE A 308 3.68 44.34 -15.60
CA ILE A 308 3.20 43.28 -14.71
C ILE A 308 1.66 43.27 -14.61
N LYS A 309 1.01 44.45 -14.58
CA LYS A 309 -0.46 44.56 -14.63
C LYS A 309 -1.02 44.06 -15.97
N ALA A 310 -0.46 44.50 -17.09
CA ALA A 310 -0.88 44.06 -18.42
C ALA A 310 -0.75 42.53 -18.60
N ALA A 311 0.30 41.92 -18.06
CA ALA A 311 0.47 40.46 -18.06
C ALA A 311 -0.55 39.72 -17.16
N GLN A 312 -1.02 40.36 -16.08
CA GLN A 312 -2.11 39.82 -15.26
C GLN A 312 -3.45 39.89 -16.03
N GLU A 313 -3.71 41.02 -16.70
CA GLU A 313 -4.94 41.23 -17.48
C GLU A 313 -5.04 40.27 -18.68
N GLU A 314 -3.94 39.99 -19.39
CA GLU A 314 -3.91 38.90 -20.41
C GLU A 314 -4.22 37.52 -19.79
N GLU A 315 -3.70 37.21 -18.60
CA GLU A 315 -3.94 35.89 -17.95
C GLU A 315 -5.40 35.74 -17.51
N ASP A 316 -6.02 36.79 -16.96
CA ASP A 316 -7.41 36.78 -16.50
C ASP A 316 -8.42 36.80 -17.67
N GLN A 317 -8.10 37.47 -18.80
CA GLN A 317 -8.89 37.37 -20.04
C GLN A 317 -8.84 35.94 -20.61
N TYR A 318 -7.65 35.32 -20.69
CA TYR A 318 -7.50 33.94 -21.16
C TYR A 318 -8.30 32.95 -20.29
N ARG A 319 -8.21 33.08 -18.96
CA ARG A 319 -8.99 32.27 -17.99
C ARG A 319 -10.49 32.38 -18.20
N SER A 320 -10.98 33.58 -18.53
CA SER A 320 -12.40 33.85 -18.75
C SER A 320 -12.90 33.23 -20.05
N ASN A 321 -12.13 33.37 -21.14
CA ASN A 321 -12.45 32.77 -22.44
C ASN A 321 -12.45 31.23 -22.40
N MET A 322 -11.48 30.62 -21.71
CA MET A 322 -11.42 29.16 -21.53
C MET A 322 -12.64 28.59 -20.79
N LYS A 323 -13.11 29.27 -19.73
CA LYS A 323 -14.34 28.86 -19.00
C LYS A 323 -15.59 28.95 -19.86
N LYS A 324 -15.69 29.95 -20.74
CA LYS A 324 -16.81 30.07 -21.68
C LYS A 324 -16.82 28.88 -22.64
N TYR A 325 -15.66 28.56 -23.23
CA TYR A 325 -15.50 27.43 -24.14
C TYR A 325 -15.80 26.07 -23.48
N GLU A 326 -15.39 25.88 -22.22
CA GLU A 326 -15.71 24.72 -21.37
C GLU A 326 -17.23 24.57 -21.17
N SER A 327 -17.97 25.66 -20.94
CA SER A 327 -19.44 25.63 -20.83
C SER A 327 -20.16 25.36 -22.16
N GLU A 328 -19.51 25.58 -23.30
CA GLU A 328 -20.05 25.34 -24.64
C GLU A 328 -19.75 23.90 -25.15
N HIS A 329 -18.76 23.20 -24.57
CA HIS A 329 -18.28 21.88 -25.04
C HIS A 329 -18.06 20.88 -23.88
N PRO A 330 -19.10 20.17 -23.38
CA PRO A 330 -19.06 19.32 -22.17
C PRO A 330 -18.13 18.09 -22.16
N GLY A 331 -17.25 17.92 -23.15
CA GLY A 331 -16.23 16.87 -23.21
C GLY A 331 -14.78 17.39 -23.28
N PHE A 332 -14.56 18.70 -23.22
CA PHE A 332 -13.22 19.30 -23.35
C PHE A 332 -12.55 19.50 -21.99
N VAL A 333 -11.40 18.86 -21.76
CA VAL A 333 -10.59 19.03 -20.54
C VAL A 333 -9.53 20.13 -20.74
N PRO A 334 -9.61 21.29 -20.05
CA PRO A 334 -8.69 22.40 -20.28
C PRO A 334 -7.27 22.13 -19.76
N PRO A 335 -6.21 22.48 -20.53
CA PRO A 335 -4.82 22.23 -20.13
C PRO A 335 -4.36 23.12 -18.97
N THR A 336 -3.72 22.53 -17.96
CA THR A 336 -3.33 23.22 -16.73
C THR A 336 -2.15 24.19 -16.94
N ILE A 337 -2.43 25.48 -17.17
CA ILE A 337 -1.41 26.53 -17.27
C ILE A 337 -0.96 26.98 -15.87
N LYS A 338 0.36 27.10 -15.68
CA LYS A 338 0.97 27.70 -14.48
C LYS A 338 0.99 29.22 -14.63
N THR A 339 0.60 29.95 -13.59
CA THR A 339 0.60 31.42 -13.53
C THR A 339 1.95 31.99 -13.98
N LEU A 340 1.94 32.97 -14.90
CA LEU A 340 3.16 33.50 -15.50
C LEU A 340 3.82 34.61 -14.67
N ILE A 341 3.07 35.24 -13.78
CA ILE A 341 3.56 36.23 -12.81
C ILE A 341 4.52 35.57 -11.84
N THR A 342 5.78 36.03 -11.77
CA THR A 342 6.78 35.43 -10.87
C THR A 342 6.64 35.93 -9.44
N LYS A 343 7.37 35.28 -8.51
CA LYS A 343 7.42 35.71 -7.10
C LYS A 343 7.99 37.13 -6.92
N ASN A 344 8.90 37.56 -7.79
CA ASN A 344 9.42 38.93 -7.75
C ASN A 344 8.39 39.93 -8.29
N ASP A 345 7.69 39.60 -9.38
CA ASP A 345 6.68 40.48 -9.96
C ASP A 345 5.52 40.74 -8.97
N ARG A 346 5.09 39.70 -8.24
CA ARG A 346 4.15 39.85 -7.13
C ARG A 346 4.71 40.74 -6.01
N HIS A 347 6.00 40.61 -5.65
CA HIS A 347 6.60 41.47 -4.64
C HIS A 347 6.69 42.94 -5.09
N VAL A 348 6.97 43.20 -6.38
CA VAL A 348 6.94 44.54 -6.99
C VAL A 348 5.53 45.13 -6.95
N LEU A 349 4.49 44.35 -7.26
CA LEU A 349 3.10 44.79 -7.09
C LEU A 349 2.74 45.08 -5.62
N GLU A 350 3.18 44.24 -4.68
CA GLU A 350 2.97 44.47 -3.23
C GLU A 350 3.66 45.76 -2.76
N ASN A 351 4.91 45.99 -3.17
CA ASN A 351 5.64 47.23 -2.87
C ASN A 351 4.95 48.47 -3.49
N TYR A 352 4.49 48.37 -4.74
CA TYR A 352 3.78 49.47 -5.41
C TYR A 352 2.43 49.78 -4.74
N LYS A 353 1.73 48.77 -4.19
CA LYS A 353 0.54 48.99 -3.36
C LYS A 353 0.86 49.60 -1.98
N GLY A 354 2.12 49.85 -1.64
CA GLY A 354 2.54 50.43 -0.35
C GLY A 354 2.66 49.41 0.80
N LYS A 355 2.64 48.11 0.51
CA LYS A 355 2.74 47.05 1.52
C LYS A 355 4.17 46.99 2.07
N PRO A 356 4.40 47.11 3.39
CA PRO A 356 5.75 47.12 3.93
C PRO A 356 6.43 45.76 3.80
N LYS A 357 7.77 45.76 3.73
CA LYS A 357 8.57 44.54 3.55
C LYS A 357 8.71 43.79 4.88
N LYS A 358 8.42 42.48 4.87
CA LYS A 358 8.36 41.63 6.08
C LYS A 358 9.72 41.55 6.81
N PRO A 359 9.73 41.58 8.15
CA PRO A 359 10.96 41.54 8.93
C PRO A 359 11.62 40.15 8.88
N PRO A 360 12.93 40.05 9.16
CA PRO A 360 13.63 38.76 9.25
C PRO A 360 13.01 37.82 10.30
N CYS A 361 13.10 36.50 10.09
CA CYS A 361 12.45 35.53 10.98
C CYS A 361 13.23 35.19 12.26
N ASN A 362 14.51 35.59 12.38
CA ASN A 362 15.32 35.43 13.60
C ASN A 362 16.55 36.38 13.57
N ALA A 363 17.21 36.55 14.72
CA ALA A 363 18.34 37.47 14.87
C ALA A 363 19.50 37.18 13.90
N TYR A 364 19.79 35.90 13.61
CA TYR A 364 20.76 35.51 12.58
C TYR A 364 20.37 36.02 11.18
N SER A 365 19.09 35.97 10.83
CA SER A 365 18.61 36.49 9.54
C SER A 365 18.79 38.01 9.45
N LEU A 366 18.50 38.75 10.54
CA LEU A 366 18.75 40.20 10.61
C LEU A 366 20.25 40.50 10.47
N TYR A 367 21.09 39.81 11.23
CA TYR A 367 22.56 39.90 11.12
C TYR A 367 23.04 39.61 9.69
N SER A 368 22.48 38.61 9.01
CA SER A 368 22.86 38.27 7.63
C SER A 368 22.51 39.36 6.61
N VAL A 369 21.38 40.06 6.80
CA VAL A 369 20.98 41.20 5.96
C VAL A 369 21.92 42.39 6.19
N ILE A 370 22.20 42.72 7.44
CA ILE A 370 23.13 43.81 7.82
C ILE A 370 24.55 43.50 7.30
N MET A 371 25.04 42.29 7.49
CA MET A 371 26.38 41.90 7.03
C MET A 371 26.48 41.87 5.49
N LEU A 372 25.44 41.42 4.76
CA LEU A 372 25.40 41.50 3.29
C LEU A 372 25.45 42.93 2.74
N GLN A 373 24.98 43.91 3.52
CA GLN A 373 25.01 45.34 3.18
C GLN A 373 26.32 46.01 3.64
N SER A 374 27.05 45.40 4.57
CA SER A 374 28.34 45.90 5.06
C SER A 374 29.47 45.74 4.02
N GLU A 375 30.44 46.65 4.06
CA GLU A 375 31.61 46.60 3.15
C GLU A 375 32.52 45.40 3.43
N ALA A 376 32.50 44.85 4.65
CA ALA A 376 33.35 43.76 5.14
C ALA A 376 33.12 42.38 4.48
N LEU A 377 32.30 42.32 3.42
CA LEU A 377 32.07 41.16 2.56
C LEU A 377 32.14 41.51 1.06
N ARG A 378 32.64 42.69 0.67
CA ARG A 378 32.67 43.14 -0.73
C ARG A 378 33.42 42.15 -1.63
N ASP A 379 34.63 41.75 -1.21
CA ASP A 379 35.62 41.02 -2.02
C ASP A 379 35.47 39.49 -2.02
N ILE A 380 34.59 38.95 -1.17
CA ILE A 380 34.32 37.50 -1.08
C ILE A 380 33.41 37.07 -2.25
N PRO A 381 33.63 35.90 -2.89
CA PRO A 381 32.72 35.41 -3.94
C PRO A 381 31.28 35.28 -3.43
N SER A 382 30.29 35.73 -4.21
CA SER A 382 28.87 35.75 -3.80
C SER A 382 28.29 34.39 -3.37
N LYS A 383 28.93 33.29 -3.78
CA LYS A 383 28.56 31.92 -3.40
C LYS A 383 29.01 31.53 -1.97
N GLU A 384 29.96 32.28 -1.41
CA GLU A 384 30.62 32.00 -0.13
C GLU A 384 30.26 33.01 0.98
N LYS A 385 29.71 34.19 0.62
CA LYS A 385 29.29 35.23 1.59
C LYS A 385 28.38 34.69 2.71
N MET A 386 27.48 33.75 2.40
CA MET A 386 26.63 33.08 3.39
C MET A 386 27.40 32.20 4.38
N ALA A 387 28.47 31.52 3.94
CA ALA A 387 29.29 30.67 4.79
C ALA A 387 30.14 31.52 5.75
N GLU A 388 30.71 32.63 5.29
CA GLU A 388 31.47 33.55 6.15
C GLU A 388 30.55 34.29 7.14
N ILE A 389 29.33 34.70 6.73
CA ILE A 389 28.32 35.22 7.68
C ILE A 389 27.97 34.17 8.74
N ALA A 390 27.77 32.91 8.36
CA ALA A 390 27.51 31.82 9.32
C ALA A 390 28.71 31.58 10.26
N ARG A 391 29.94 31.81 9.80
CA ARG A 391 31.16 31.73 10.63
C ARG A 391 31.23 32.89 11.61
N ARG A 392 31.08 34.14 11.14
CA ARG A 392 31.12 35.35 11.98
C ARG A 392 30.00 35.40 13.02
N TRP A 393 28.78 34.96 12.67
CA TRP A 393 27.67 34.83 13.64
C TRP A 393 27.98 33.84 14.76
N LYS A 394 28.68 32.73 14.46
CA LYS A 394 29.06 31.76 15.49
C LYS A 394 30.02 32.38 16.50
N SER A 395 30.99 33.19 16.04
CA SER A 395 32.02 33.83 16.87
C SER A 395 31.60 35.10 17.62
N LEU A 396 30.39 35.64 17.43
CA LEU A 396 29.87 36.71 18.29
C LEU A 396 29.63 36.22 19.73
N ASP A 397 29.65 37.10 20.71
CA ASP A 397 29.29 36.78 22.09
C ASP A 397 27.77 36.75 22.34
N HIS A 398 27.36 36.30 23.53
CA HIS A 398 25.93 36.23 23.90
C HIS A 398 25.27 37.60 23.87
N SER A 399 25.92 38.61 24.47
CA SER A 399 25.42 39.99 24.53
C SER A 399 25.18 40.58 23.14
N GLU A 400 26.07 40.33 22.18
CA GLU A 400 25.91 40.82 20.80
C GLU A 400 24.74 40.12 20.09
N LYS A 401 24.60 38.80 20.29
CA LYS A 401 23.48 38.02 19.74
C LYS A 401 22.12 38.47 20.31
N GLU A 402 22.11 38.90 21.57
CA GLU A 402 20.97 39.45 22.29
C GLU A 402 20.63 40.87 21.81
N ASP A 403 21.64 41.71 21.54
CA ASP A 403 21.50 42.98 20.82
C ASP A 403 20.81 42.81 19.45
N TYR A 404 21.20 41.80 18.67
CA TYR A 404 20.53 41.48 17.40
C TYR A 404 19.12 40.90 17.57
N ALA A 405 18.77 40.35 18.74
CA ALA A 405 17.40 39.96 19.07
C ALA A 405 16.55 41.19 19.42
N ASN A 406 17.06 42.09 20.27
CA ASN A 406 16.40 43.34 20.66
C ASN A 406 16.17 44.27 19.46
N ARG A 407 17.16 44.39 18.57
CA ARG A 407 17.03 45.11 17.29
C ARG A 407 15.99 44.45 16.37
N LEU A 408 15.86 43.12 16.39
CA LEU A 408 14.84 42.43 15.61
C LEU A 408 13.43 42.68 16.16
N GLN A 409 13.24 42.66 17.48
CA GLN A 409 11.96 42.99 18.10
C GLN A 409 11.49 44.39 17.67
N LYS A 410 12.35 45.41 17.80
CA LYS A 410 12.01 46.76 17.35
C LYS A 410 11.64 46.84 15.86
N ILE A 411 12.35 46.11 15.00
CA ILE A 411 12.04 46.03 13.56
C ILE A 411 10.72 45.29 13.28
N GLN A 412 10.30 44.37 14.16
CA GLN A 412 8.99 43.70 14.08
C GLN A 412 7.85 44.62 14.56
N GLU A 413 8.09 45.43 15.59
CA GLU A 413 7.16 46.44 16.11
C GLU A 413 6.94 47.55 15.07
N GLU A 414 8.02 48.17 14.57
CA GLU A 414 7.96 49.16 13.48
C GLU A 414 7.30 48.63 12.20
N TYR A 415 7.44 47.32 11.92
CA TYR A 415 6.73 46.68 10.79
C TYR A 415 5.23 46.52 11.09
N ALA A 416 4.86 46.16 12.32
CA ALA A 416 3.46 46.00 12.71
C ALA A 416 2.70 47.33 12.63
N GLU A 417 3.31 48.43 13.06
CA GLU A 417 2.79 49.80 12.91
C GLU A 417 2.55 50.13 11.43
N LYS A 418 3.61 50.08 10.60
CA LYS A 418 3.55 50.38 9.16
C LYS A 418 2.60 49.44 8.39
N TYR A 419 2.40 48.21 8.87
CA TYR A 419 1.44 47.27 8.28
C TYR A 419 -0.01 47.59 8.68
N ASN A 420 -0.25 48.08 9.91
CA ASN A 420 -1.56 48.56 10.34
C ASN A 420 -1.95 49.85 9.60
N GLU A 421 -1.00 50.77 9.39
CA GLU A 421 -1.18 51.94 8.52
C GLU A 421 -1.58 51.53 7.10
N TYR A 422 -0.88 50.56 6.51
CA TYR A 422 -1.22 49.99 5.20
C TYR A 422 -2.62 49.34 5.18
N ILE A 423 -2.99 48.52 6.17
CA ILE A 423 -4.32 47.90 6.25
C ILE A 423 -5.44 48.95 6.42
N ASN A 424 -5.14 50.08 7.06
CA ASN A 424 -6.08 51.20 7.21
C ASN A 424 -6.16 52.10 5.96
N SER A 425 -5.22 52.03 5.01
CA SER A 425 -5.27 52.75 3.73
C SER A 425 -5.90 51.97 2.58
N LEU A 426 -6.21 50.67 2.78
CA LEU A 426 -6.91 49.83 1.81
C LEU A 426 -8.43 50.07 1.79
N SER A 427 -9.05 49.77 0.64
CA SER A 427 -10.51 49.74 0.52
C SER A 427 -11.15 48.63 1.38
N PRO A 428 -12.43 48.75 1.79
CA PRO A 428 -13.07 47.78 2.67
C PRO A 428 -13.08 46.33 2.14
N GLU A 429 -13.13 46.15 0.82
CA GLU A 429 -13.12 44.83 0.18
C GLU A 429 -11.70 44.23 0.13
N GLU A 430 -10.69 45.01 -0.29
CA GLU A 430 -9.29 44.58 -0.26
C GLU A 430 -8.81 44.28 1.16
N ARG A 431 -9.28 45.05 2.15
CA ARG A 431 -9.01 44.83 3.57
C ARG A 431 -9.50 43.46 4.03
N GLN A 432 -10.76 43.10 3.74
CA GLN A 432 -11.27 41.77 4.06
C GLN A 432 -10.50 40.66 3.33
N GLU A 433 -10.05 40.90 2.10
CA GLU A 433 -9.27 39.92 1.35
C GLU A 433 -7.90 39.65 2.00
N GLU A 434 -7.16 40.70 2.39
CA GLU A 434 -5.86 40.60 3.07
C GLU A 434 -5.99 40.04 4.50
N GLU A 435 -6.99 40.47 5.29
CA GLU A 435 -7.29 39.88 6.60
C GLU A 435 -7.58 38.37 6.48
N SER A 436 -8.27 37.94 5.42
CA SER A 436 -8.48 36.50 5.13
C SER A 436 -7.18 35.75 4.79
N LYS A 437 -6.21 36.40 4.13
CA LYS A 437 -4.90 35.81 3.79
C LYS A 437 -4.04 35.62 5.04
N ILE A 438 -4.09 36.58 5.98
CA ILE A 438 -3.42 36.48 7.29
C ILE A 438 -3.96 35.26 8.06
N SER A 439 -5.29 35.14 8.20
CA SER A 439 -5.95 34.00 8.88
C SER A 439 -5.53 32.64 8.30
N LYS A 440 -5.48 32.51 6.96
CA LYS A 440 -5.03 31.30 6.26
C LYS A 440 -3.56 30.97 6.51
N SER A 441 -2.72 31.96 6.80
CA SER A 441 -1.29 31.75 7.10
C SER A 441 -1.00 31.39 8.56
N ALA A 442 -1.80 31.90 9.51
CA ALA A 442 -1.66 31.63 10.94
C ALA A 442 -1.79 30.13 11.27
N LYS A 443 -2.70 29.42 10.57
CA LYS A 443 -2.92 27.96 10.70
C LYS A 443 -1.74 27.07 10.27
N ARG A 444 -0.56 27.63 9.97
CA ARG A 444 0.67 26.91 9.58
C ARG A 444 1.88 27.16 10.49
N ARG A 445 1.70 27.80 11.66
CA ARG A 445 2.74 27.93 12.69
C ARG A 445 2.17 27.58 14.06
N ALA A 446 2.73 26.57 14.73
CA ALA A 446 2.44 26.28 16.12
C ALA A 446 3.05 27.37 17.04
N PRO A 447 2.44 27.69 18.19
CA PRO A 447 3.00 28.67 19.13
C PRO A 447 4.24 28.12 19.84
N ILE A 448 5.30 28.93 19.92
CA ILE A 448 6.39 28.73 20.87
C ILE A 448 6.16 29.70 22.02
N GLN A 449 6.13 29.20 23.26
CA GLN A 449 5.98 30.02 24.45
C GLN A 449 7.33 30.56 24.91
N THR A 450 7.36 31.85 25.27
CA THR A 450 8.47 32.50 26.01
C THR A 450 7.87 33.26 27.18
N LYS A 451 8.47 33.11 28.36
CA LYS A 451 8.03 33.73 29.61
C LYS A 451 8.54 35.17 29.74
N VAL A 452 7.63 36.10 30.03
CA VAL A 452 7.86 37.33 30.81
C VAL A 452 6.57 37.55 31.62
N GLU A 453 6.68 37.93 32.90
CA GLU A 453 5.63 37.76 33.92
C GLU A 453 5.58 39.06 34.79
N VAL A 454 4.44 39.67 35.15
CA VAL A 454 3.02 39.31 34.94
C VAL A 454 2.06 40.53 35.03
N VAL A 455 0.88 40.47 34.38
CA VAL A 455 -0.37 41.20 34.72
C VAL A 455 -1.52 40.19 34.58
N PRO A 456 -2.51 40.12 35.50
CA PRO A 456 -3.55 39.08 35.45
C PRO A 456 -4.65 39.37 34.42
N GLU A 457 -4.56 38.74 33.24
CA GLU A 457 -5.71 38.59 32.33
C GLU A 457 -6.76 37.59 32.89
N PRO A 458 -8.04 37.69 32.45
CA PRO A 458 -9.09 36.75 32.86
C PRO A 458 -8.81 35.31 32.40
N GLN A 459 -9.21 34.34 33.22
CA GLN A 459 -8.95 32.92 33.00
C GLN A 459 -9.71 32.36 31.79
N LYS A 460 -8.98 32.21 30.68
CA LYS A 460 -9.44 31.53 29.46
C LYS A 460 -9.74 30.05 29.76
N PRO A 461 -10.79 29.44 29.16
CA PRO A 461 -11.09 28.02 29.35
C PRO A 461 -9.92 27.12 28.91
N PRO A 462 -9.70 25.97 29.57
CA PRO A 462 -8.83 24.91 29.05
C PRO A 462 -9.20 24.52 27.62
N ILE A 463 -8.22 24.06 26.84
CA ILE A 463 -8.41 23.73 25.41
C ILE A 463 -9.52 22.67 25.23
N ASP A 464 -9.53 21.67 26.10
CA ASP A 464 -10.48 20.55 26.05
C ASP A 464 -11.92 21.02 26.37
N VAL A 465 -12.09 22.07 27.20
CA VAL A 465 -13.39 22.72 27.45
C VAL A 465 -13.94 23.35 26.17
N ILE A 466 -13.07 23.92 25.33
CA ILE A 466 -13.47 24.53 24.06
C ILE A 466 -14.00 23.45 23.10
N GLU A 467 -13.35 22.28 23.07
CA GLU A 467 -13.77 21.11 22.29
C GLU A 467 -15.13 20.57 22.80
N LEU A 468 -15.29 20.38 24.12
CA LEU A 468 -16.56 19.91 24.72
C LEU A 468 -17.72 20.89 24.50
N LEU A 469 -17.47 22.19 24.67
CA LEU A 469 -18.48 23.23 24.46
C LEU A 469 -18.84 23.41 22.97
N ARG A 470 -17.98 22.95 22.06
CA ARG A 470 -18.23 22.86 20.63
C ARG A 470 -19.05 21.61 20.27
N ILE A 471 -18.71 20.44 20.80
CA ILE A 471 -19.52 19.20 20.64
C ILE A 471 -20.94 19.42 21.18
N LYS A 472 -21.07 19.95 22.40
CA LYS A 472 -22.37 20.36 23.01
C LYS A 472 -23.06 21.53 22.28
N LYS A 473 -22.47 22.13 21.24
CA LYS A 473 -23.09 23.11 20.32
C LYS A 473 -23.51 22.48 18.99
N GLU A 474 -22.76 21.51 18.48
CA GLU A 474 -23.05 20.84 17.20
C GLU A 474 -24.34 19.99 17.26
N HIS A 475 -24.68 19.43 18.43
CA HIS A 475 -25.98 18.79 18.68
C HIS A 475 -27.20 19.74 18.64
N SER A 476 -27.02 21.07 18.50
CA SER A 476 -28.12 22.03 18.64
C SER A 476 -27.96 23.29 17.78
N TRP A 477 -27.95 23.17 16.44
CA TRP A 477 -28.27 24.32 15.55
C TRP A 477 -28.86 23.94 14.18
N LYS A 478 -30.10 24.36 13.92
CA LYS A 478 -30.57 24.63 12.55
C LYS A 478 -30.20 26.07 12.16
N ARG A 479 -29.21 26.21 11.25
CA ARG A 479 -28.80 27.44 10.51
C ARG A 479 -28.09 28.58 11.28
N LYS A 480 -27.03 29.09 10.64
CA LYS A 480 -26.47 30.46 10.69
C LYS A 480 -26.01 31.03 12.04
N SER A 481 -24.73 30.83 12.37
CA SER A 481 -23.89 31.85 13.04
C SER A 481 -22.46 31.85 12.45
N LYS A 482 -21.74 32.98 12.55
CA LYS A 482 -20.35 33.16 12.06
C LYS A 482 -19.37 33.56 13.20
N GLU A 483 -19.62 33.11 14.42
CA GLU A 483 -18.70 33.35 15.55
C GLU A 483 -17.58 32.29 15.61
N ASP A 484 -16.38 32.71 16.01
CA ASP A 484 -15.24 31.83 16.27
C ASP A 484 -15.54 30.87 17.45
N PRO A 485 -15.35 29.54 17.31
CA PRO A 485 -15.59 28.58 18.39
C PRO A 485 -14.86 28.91 19.70
N VAL A 486 -13.63 29.44 19.63
CA VAL A 486 -12.85 29.83 20.82
C VAL A 486 -13.50 31.02 21.52
N ALA A 487 -13.88 32.06 20.77
CA ALA A 487 -14.54 33.24 21.33
C ALA A 487 -15.93 32.91 21.92
N PHE A 488 -16.68 32.00 21.29
CA PHE A 488 -17.95 31.48 21.82
C PHE A 488 -17.75 30.68 23.11
N ALA A 489 -16.76 29.79 23.15
CA ALA A 489 -16.46 28.99 24.34
C ALA A 489 -16.01 29.89 25.51
N THR A 490 -15.16 30.88 25.26
CA THR A 490 -14.72 31.85 26.29
C THR A 490 -15.89 32.70 26.80
N LYS A 491 -16.71 33.32 25.93
CA LYS A 491 -17.94 34.04 26.34
C LYS A 491 -18.93 33.18 27.13
N LYS A 492 -18.94 31.86 26.91
CA LYS A 492 -19.79 30.91 27.65
C LYS A 492 -19.15 30.52 28.99
N TRP A 493 -17.83 30.31 29.02
CA TRP A 493 -17.04 30.01 30.22
C TRP A 493 -17.08 31.14 31.25
N GLU A 494 -16.94 32.39 30.80
CA GLU A 494 -17.04 33.60 31.62
C GLU A 494 -18.41 33.74 32.30
N LYS A 495 -19.47 33.17 31.71
CA LYS A 495 -20.85 33.20 32.23
C LYS A 495 -21.21 32.00 33.11
N LEU A 496 -20.33 31.02 33.26
CA LEU A 496 -20.55 29.87 34.15
C LEU A 496 -20.07 30.20 35.57
N SER A 497 -20.84 29.75 36.56
CA SER A 497 -20.40 29.78 37.97
C SER A 497 -19.23 28.81 38.19
N ASP A 498 -18.40 29.06 39.20
CA ASP A 498 -17.17 28.25 39.39
C ASP A 498 -17.46 26.79 39.75
N ASN A 499 -18.64 26.48 40.32
CA ASN A 499 -19.10 25.11 40.50
C ASN A 499 -19.46 24.43 39.16
N GLN A 500 -20.03 25.17 38.21
CA GLN A 500 -20.29 24.65 36.86
C GLN A 500 -18.99 24.49 36.05
N LYS A 501 -18.01 25.40 36.22
CA LYS A 501 -16.66 25.25 35.64
C LYS A 501 -15.97 23.99 36.16
N LYS A 502 -16.03 23.74 37.48
CA LYS A 502 -15.51 22.51 38.10
C LYS A 502 -16.21 21.25 37.57
N SER A 503 -17.54 21.28 37.42
CA SER A 503 -18.31 20.17 36.82
C SER A 503 -17.89 19.88 35.38
N LEU A 504 -17.69 20.90 34.53
CA LEU A 504 -17.20 20.72 33.16
C LEU A 504 -15.75 20.22 33.08
N ILE A 505 -14.89 20.59 34.04
CA ILE A 505 -13.53 20.05 34.15
C ILE A 505 -13.57 18.58 34.62
N GLN A 506 -14.57 18.19 35.41
CA GLN A 506 -14.76 16.79 35.83
C GLN A 506 -15.29 15.92 34.69
N GLU A 507 -16.30 16.38 33.94
CA GLU A 507 -16.75 15.73 32.68
C GLU A 507 -15.57 15.51 31.71
N LEU A 508 -14.63 16.45 31.64
CA LEU A 508 -13.45 16.32 30.78
C LEU A 508 -12.42 15.30 31.26
N LYS A 509 -12.24 15.14 32.56
CA LYS A 509 -11.37 14.07 33.08
C LYS A 509 -11.96 12.72 32.71
N GLU A 510 -13.26 12.56 32.93
CA GLU A 510 -13.99 11.34 32.58
C GLU A 510 -13.92 11.03 31.06
N ILE A 511 -14.07 12.04 30.19
CA ILE A 511 -13.96 11.88 28.73
C ILE A 511 -12.50 11.66 28.26
N ASN A 512 -11.51 12.29 28.90
CA ASN A 512 -10.10 12.09 28.53
C ASN A 512 -9.57 10.74 29.04
N GLU A 513 -10.01 10.31 30.22
CA GLU A 513 -9.83 8.94 30.72
C GLU A 513 -10.50 7.95 29.75
N GLU A 514 -11.74 8.18 29.32
CA GLU A 514 -12.40 7.37 28.28
C GLU A 514 -11.62 7.34 26.94
N TYR A 515 -11.03 8.47 26.51
CA TYR A 515 -10.25 8.54 25.27
C TYR A 515 -8.92 7.78 25.36
N ILE A 516 -8.21 7.89 26.49
CA ILE A 516 -6.99 7.13 26.79
C ILE A 516 -7.31 5.63 26.88
N ASP A 517 -8.41 5.28 27.53
CA ASP A 517 -8.90 3.90 27.65
C ASP A 517 -9.30 3.35 26.26
N ASN A 518 -9.91 4.17 25.39
CA ASN A 518 -10.27 3.80 24.01
C ASN A 518 -9.05 3.56 23.10
N PHE A 519 -7.92 4.23 23.33
CA PHE A 519 -6.65 3.95 22.63
C PHE A 519 -6.13 2.52 22.89
N GLY A 520 -6.67 1.83 23.90
CA GLY A 520 -6.37 0.44 24.23
C GLY A 520 -7.37 -0.61 23.75
N LYS A 521 -8.53 -0.23 23.21
CA LYS A 521 -9.62 -1.18 22.93
C LYS A 521 -9.57 -1.71 21.50
N PHE A 522 -9.96 -2.98 21.32
CA PHE A 522 -10.35 -3.49 20.00
C PHE A 522 -11.77 -3.01 19.68
N LEU A 523 -11.99 -2.55 18.44
CA LEU A 523 -13.31 -2.24 17.90
C LEU A 523 -13.64 -3.20 16.75
N GLN A 524 -14.82 -3.83 16.77
CA GLN A 524 -15.32 -4.69 15.71
C GLN A 524 -16.46 -4.00 14.95
N TYR A 525 -16.24 -3.67 13.68
CA TYR A 525 -17.24 -3.12 12.76
C TYR A 525 -17.89 -4.25 11.96
N CYS A 526 -19.21 -4.20 11.76
CA CYS A 526 -19.95 -5.19 10.97
C CYS A 526 -20.41 -4.62 9.61
N LEU A 527 -19.83 -5.09 8.50
CA LEU A 527 -20.13 -4.55 7.15
C LEU A 527 -21.17 -5.39 6.38
N SER A 528 -21.21 -6.70 6.62
CA SER A 528 -22.21 -7.63 6.09
C SER A 528 -23.45 -7.69 6.99
N GLY A 529 -24.56 -8.20 6.44
CA GLY A 529 -25.76 -8.57 7.21
C GLY A 529 -26.15 -10.04 7.11
N HIS A 530 -25.39 -10.85 6.37
CA HIS A 530 -25.65 -12.27 6.24
C HIS A 530 -24.64 -13.06 7.09
N PRO A 531 -25.07 -13.87 8.07
CA PRO A 531 -24.17 -14.47 9.07
C PRO A 531 -23.20 -15.49 8.47
N ASN A 532 -23.53 -16.02 7.29
CA ASN A 532 -22.72 -17.02 6.58
C ASN A 532 -21.94 -16.44 5.39
N LYS A 533 -22.07 -15.13 5.13
CA LYS A 533 -21.19 -14.37 4.23
C LYS A 533 -20.64 -13.16 5.03
N PRO A 534 -19.87 -13.40 6.10
CA PRO A 534 -19.42 -12.35 7.02
C PRO A 534 -18.45 -11.36 6.36
N CYS A 535 -18.39 -10.16 6.94
CA CYS A 535 -17.39 -9.12 6.69
C CYS A 535 -17.27 -8.28 7.96
N TYR A 536 -16.20 -8.46 8.72
CA TYR A 536 -15.90 -7.67 9.91
C TYR A 536 -14.62 -6.86 9.71
N VAL A 537 -14.47 -5.73 10.40
CA VAL A 537 -13.17 -5.06 10.56
C VAL A 537 -12.84 -5.00 12.04
N LEU A 538 -11.69 -5.56 12.43
CA LEU A 538 -11.09 -5.39 13.74
C LEU A 538 -10.07 -4.24 13.67
N ARG A 539 -10.32 -3.17 14.42
CA ARG A 539 -9.39 -2.05 14.62
C ARG A 539 -8.68 -2.21 15.96
N PHE A 540 -7.34 -2.14 15.95
CA PHE A 540 -6.48 -2.28 17.12
C PHE A 540 -5.28 -1.33 17.01
N LYS A 541 -5.18 -0.35 17.91
CA LYS A 541 -4.23 0.77 17.79
C LYS A 541 -4.38 1.45 16.41
N GLU A 542 -3.34 1.39 15.58
CA GLU A 542 -3.26 1.92 14.21
C GLU A 542 -3.49 0.84 13.14
N VAL A 543 -3.69 -0.43 13.53
CA VAL A 543 -3.89 -1.55 12.60
C VAL A 543 -5.38 -1.83 12.41
N ASN A 544 -5.83 -1.83 11.16
CA ASN A 544 -7.16 -2.23 10.72
C ASN A 544 -7.07 -3.55 9.95
N LEU A 545 -7.69 -4.60 10.49
CA LEU A 545 -7.67 -5.97 9.99
C LEU A 545 -9.08 -6.39 9.57
N MET A 546 -9.31 -6.66 8.29
CA MET A 546 -10.60 -7.19 7.82
C MET A 546 -10.65 -8.70 8.00
N LEU A 547 -11.78 -9.22 8.48
CA LEU A 547 -12.08 -10.64 8.61
C LEU A 547 -13.22 -11.00 7.66
N ASP A 548 -12.90 -11.84 6.68
CA ASP A 548 -13.75 -12.28 5.58
C ASP A 548 -14.27 -11.15 4.67
N CYS A 549 -14.49 -11.50 3.40
CA CYS A 549 -14.97 -10.66 2.30
C CYS A 549 -16.12 -11.37 1.57
N GLY A 550 -17.12 -11.82 2.32
CA GLY A 550 -18.31 -12.50 1.78
C GLY A 550 -19.17 -11.59 0.91
N LEU A 551 -19.56 -12.08 -0.27
CA LEU A 551 -20.55 -11.44 -1.15
C LEU A 551 -21.94 -12.03 -0.90
N ILE A 552 -22.98 -11.20 -0.89
CA ILE A 552 -24.37 -11.68 -0.84
C ILE A 552 -24.83 -11.93 -2.28
N THR A 553 -24.83 -13.22 -2.68
CA THR A 553 -25.12 -13.70 -4.04
C THR A 553 -26.58 -14.11 -4.26
N GLN A 554 -27.40 -14.10 -3.21
CA GLN A 554 -28.84 -14.43 -3.27
C GLN A 554 -29.67 -13.40 -4.06
N THR A 555 -29.19 -12.15 -4.17
CA THR A 555 -29.84 -11.06 -4.93
C THR A 555 -30.09 -11.43 -6.40
N VAL A 556 -29.27 -12.32 -6.96
CA VAL A 556 -29.38 -12.86 -8.31
C VAL A 556 -30.74 -13.54 -8.56
N LEU A 557 -31.39 -14.11 -7.54
CA LEU A 557 -32.71 -14.77 -7.67
C LEU A 557 -33.85 -13.83 -8.11
N ASN A 558 -33.69 -12.52 -7.89
CA ASN A 558 -34.66 -11.49 -8.27
C ASN A 558 -34.65 -11.15 -9.77
N PHE A 559 -33.61 -11.56 -10.49
CA PHE A 559 -33.47 -11.33 -11.92
C PHE A 559 -34.06 -12.50 -12.72
N LEU A 560 -34.38 -12.28 -14.00
CA LEU A 560 -34.73 -13.37 -14.92
C LEU A 560 -33.48 -14.22 -15.26
N PRO A 561 -33.64 -15.51 -15.57
CA PRO A 561 -32.53 -16.35 -16.03
C PRO A 561 -31.88 -15.85 -17.32
N LEU A 562 -30.60 -16.17 -17.47
CA LEU A 562 -29.79 -15.96 -18.67
C LEU A 562 -29.56 -17.31 -19.37
N PRO A 563 -30.48 -17.78 -20.24
CA PRO A 563 -30.26 -18.99 -21.02
C PRO A 563 -29.28 -18.71 -22.17
N LEU A 564 -28.35 -19.63 -22.42
CA LEU A 564 -27.40 -19.57 -23.55
C LEU A 564 -28.12 -19.43 -24.91
N VAL A 565 -29.27 -20.12 -25.06
CA VAL A 565 -30.15 -20.02 -26.23
C VAL A 565 -31.40 -19.22 -25.84
N PRO A 566 -31.80 -18.17 -26.58
CA PRO A 566 -32.95 -17.34 -26.22
C PRO A 566 -34.27 -18.13 -26.11
N SER A 567 -34.73 -18.39 -24.88
CA SER A 567 -36.01 -19.07 -24.69
C SER A 567 -37.18 -18.15 -25.06
N ALA A 568 -38.02 -18.59 -26.00
CA ALA A 568 -39.26 -17.91 -26.37
C ALA A 568 -40.21 -17.73 -25.17
N ARG A 569 -40.20 -18.68 -24.22
CA ARG A 569 -41.02 -18.64 -23.00
C ARG A 569 -40.68 -17.43 -22.11
N LEU A 570 -39.41 -17.30 -21.71
CA LEU A 570 -38.89 -16.16 -20.93
C LEU A 570 -38.99 -14.82 -21.68
N ASN A 571 -38.84 -14.83 -23.01
CA ASN A 571 -39.00 -13.62 -23.83
C ASN A 571 -40.47 -13.16 -23.91
N ASN A 572 -41.43 -14.09 -23.96
CA ASN A 572 -42.87 -13.78 -24.06
C ASN A 572 -43.58 -13.63 -22.70
N LEU A 573 -42.86 -13.69 -21.56
CA LEU A 573 -43.42 -13.33 -20.26
C LEU A 573 -43.98 -11.90 -20.27
N PRO A 574 -45.15 -11.64 -19.64
CA PRO A 574 -45.78 -10.33 -19.62
C PRO A 574 -44.96 -9.30 -18.83
N SER A 575 -44.87 -8.07 -19.37
CA SER A 575 -44.30 -6.92 -18.67
C SER A 575 -45.17 -6.54 -17.47
N TRP A 576 -44.55 -6.26 -16.33
CA TRP A 576 -45.24 -5.81 -15.11
C TRP A 576 -45.06 -4.30 -14.93
N VAL A 577 -46.15 -3.58 -14.65
CA VAL A 577 -46.17 -2.13 -14.43
C VAL A 577 -47.10 -1.81 -13.25
N PRO A 578 -46.75 -0.87 -12.34
CA PRO A 578 -47.63 -0.47 -11.25
C PRO A 578 -48.97 0.10 -11.76
N ARG A 579 -50.09 -0.55 -11.38
CA ARG A 579 -51.45 -0.16 -11.83
C ARG A 579 -51.82 1.29 -11.52
N ASN A 580 -51.16 1.90 -10.54
CA ASN A 580 -51.44 3.26 -10.06
C ASN A 580 -50.49 4.32 -10.67
N CYS A 581 -49.43 3.93 -11.39
CA CYS A 581 -48.49 4.86 -12.01
C CYS A 581 -47.72 4.18 -13.18
N PRO A 582 -48.24 4.27 -14.41
CA PRO A 582 -47.53 3.81 -15.60
C PRO A 582 -46.48 4.84 -16.04
N ASP A 583 -45.24 4.69 -15.57
CA ASP A 583 -44.07 5.39 -16.14
C ASP A 583 -43.56 4.60 -17.36
N PRO A 584 -43.53 5.18 -18.58
CA PRO A 584 -42.96 4.53 -19.76
C PRO A 584 -41.50 4.07 -19.61
N ARG A 585 -40.74 4.59 -18.63
CA ARG A 585 -39.36 4.17 -18.34
C ARG A 585 -39.25 2.81 -17.65
N LEU A 586 -40.34 2.31 -17.07
CA LEU A 586 -40.41 0.99 -16.45
C LEU A 586 -40.88 -0.09 -17.43
N GLU A 587 -41.32 0.28 -18.63
CA GLU A 587 -41.85 -0.65 -19.62
C GLU A 587 -40.75 -1.61 -20.10
N GLY A 588 -40.87 -2.89 -19.75
CA GLY A 588 -39.91 -3.94 -20.08
C GLY A 588 -38.75 -4.14 -19.08
N GLU A 589 -38.58 -3.26 -18.07
CA GLU A 589 -37.63 -3.48 -16.95
C GLU A 589 -38.08 -4.65 -16.05
N LEU A 590 -39.38 -4.83 -15.87
CA LEU A 590 -39.99 -5.81 -14.97
C LEU A 590 -40.91 -6.77 -15.73
N LYS A 591 -40.91 -8.04 -15.37
CA LYS A 591 -41.82 -9.06 -15.90
C LYS A 591 -42.49 -9.87 -14.79
N GLU A 592 -43.71 -10.34 -15.05
CA GLU A 592 -44.44 -11.24 -14.14
C GLU A 592 -44.38 -12.69 -14.62
N CYS A 593 -44.19 -13.63 -13.69
CA CYS A 593 -44.36 -15.07 -13.90
C CYS A 593 -45.01 -15.67 -12.66
N CYS A 594 -46.17 -16.33 -12.81
CA CYS A 594 -46.94 -16.93 -11.72
C CYS A 594 -47.12 -16.00 -10.49
N SER A 595 -47.48 -14.73 -10.74
CA SER A 595 -47.66 -13.67 -9.73
C SER A 595 -46.43 -13.31 -8.87
N ARG A 596 -45.23 -13.73 -9.29
CA ARG A 596 -43.95 -13.16 -8.85
C ARG A 596 -43.39 -12.25 -9.93
N VAL A 597 -42.84 -11.11 -9.51
CA VAL A 597 -42.19 -10.13 -10.40
C VAL A 597 -40.68 -10.34 -10.39
N PHE A 598 -40.06 -10.21 -11.57
CA PHE A 598 -38.62 -10.37 -11.79
C PHE A 598 -38.04 -9.21 -12.60
N VAL A 599 -36.77 -8.90 -12.36
CA VAL A 599 -36.02 -7.85 -13.07
C VAL A 599 -35.41 -8.40 -14.37
N ASN A 600 -35.70 -7.76 -15.50
CA ASN A 600 -35.21 -8.13 -16.83
C ASN A 600 -33.89 -7.42 -17.17
N SER A 601 -32.85 -7.68 -16.37
CA SER A 601 -31.54 -7.04 -16.46
C SER A 601 -30.41 -8.07 -16.32
N ALA A 602 -29.17 -7.65 -16.58
CA ALA A 602 -27.99 -8.33 -16.05
C ALA A 602 -28.12 -8.45 -14.51
N PRO A 603 -27.78 -9.60 -13.89
CA PRO A 603 -27.82 -9.79 -12.45
C PRO A 603 -26.88 -8.86 -11.68
N GLU A 604 -27.30 -8.47 -10.48
CA GLU A 604 -26.53 -7.64 -9.57
C GLU A 604 -26.34 -8.30 -8.20
N PHE A 605 -25.21 -7.97 -7.56
CA PHE A 605 -24.74 -8.51 -6.29
C PHE A 605 -24.72 -7.39 -5.24
N CYS A 606 -24.88 -7.75 -3.96
CA CYS A 606 -24.83 -6.78 -2.86
C CYS A 606 -23.47 -6.83 -2.14
N PRO A 607 -22.55 -5.89 -2.43
CA PRO A 607 -21.24 -5.82 -1.77
C PRO A 607 -21.34 -5.34 -0.30
N PRO A 608 -20.26 -5.50 0.49
CA PRO A 608 -20.16 -4.99 1.85
C PRO A 608 -20.33 -3.47 1.95
N LEU A 609 -20.67 -2.96 3.13
CA LEU A 609 -21.13 -1.57 3.28
C LEU A 609 -20.00 -0.53 3.26
N GLN A 610 -19.65 -0.06 2.06
CA GLN A 610 -18.59 0.93 1.76
C GLN A 610 -18.67 2.29 2.51
N LYS A 611 -19.77 2.60 3.23
CA LYS A 611 -20.01 3.92 3.85
C LYS A 611 -19.65 4.01 5.34
N LEU A 612 -19.29 2.91 5.99
CA LEU A 612 -18.90 2.92 7.41
C LEU A 612 -17.39 2.93 7.63
N PHE A 613 -16.62 2.48 6.65
CA PHE A 613 -15.18 2.29 6.76
C PHE A 613 -14.56 2.52 5.37
N ASP A 614 -13.48 3.29 5.30
CA ASP A 614 -12.72 3.45 4.06
C ASP A 614 -11.76 2.27 3.89
N TYR A 615 -11.88 1.54 2.77
CA TYR A 615 -11.00 0.42 2.45
C TYR A 615 -9.53 0.86 2.28
N SER A 616 -9.25 2.14 2.03
CA SER A 616 -7.89 2.68 2.02
C SER A 616 -7.19 2.61 3.40
N GLU A 617 -7.95 2.58 4.50
CA GLU A 617 -7.40 2.42 5.87
C GLU A 617 -7.08 0.96 6.25
N ILE A 618 -7.50 -0.05 5.46
CA ILE A 618 -7.32 -1.47 5.79
C ILE A 618 -5.91 -1.94 5.43
N ASN A 619 -5.17 -2.45 6.43
CA ASN A 619 -3.77 -2.85 6.25
C ASN A 619 -3.62 -4.33 5.89
N ALA A 620 -4.57 -5.17 6.33
CA ALA A 620 -4.60 -6.59 6.00
C ALA A 620 -6.03 -7.16 5.96
N ILE A 621 -6.23 -8.19 5.16
CA ILE A 621 -7.48 -8.96 5.07
C ILE A 621 -7.18 -10.43 5.38
N LEU A 622 -7.94 -11.06 6.27
CA LEU A 622 -7.90 -12.52 6.51
C LEU A 622 -9.13 -13.16 5.87
N ILE A 623 -8.95 -14.28 5.17
CA ILE A 623 -10.05 -15.01 4.51
C ILE A 623 -10.07 -16.46 4.98
N SER A 624 -11.23 -16.89 5.48
CA SER A 624 -11.40 -18.17 6.20
C SER A 624 -11.81 -19.34 5.30
N ASN A 625 -12.47 -19.07 4.17
CA ASN A 625 -12.89 -20.08 3.20
C ASN A 625 -13.13 -19.45 1.82
N TYR A 626 -13.25 -20.26 0.78
CA TYR A 626 -13.36 -19.77 -0.60
C TYR A 626 -14.64 -18.98 -0.90
N THR A 627 -15.73 -19.15 -0.13
CA THR A 627 -16.94 -18.30 -0.30
C THR A 627 -16.78 -16.93 0.34
N ALA A 628 -15.83 -16.80 1.27
CA ALA A 628 -15.51 -15.57 1.98
C ALA A 628 -14.54 -14.65 1.21
N MET A 629 -14.24 -14.91 -0.07
CA MET A 629 -13.50 -13.98 -0.94
C MET A 629 -14.30 -13.44 -2.13
N PHE A 630 -15.59 -13.77 -2.24
CA PHE A 630 -16.38 -13.36 -3.40
C PHE A 630 -16.55 -11.84 -3.54
N ALA A 631 -16.41 -11.06 -2.45
CA ALA A 631 -16.41 -9.60 -2.51
C ALA A 631 -15.01 -8.98 -2.66
N LEU A 632 -13.94 -9.78 -2.72
CA LEU A 632 -12.57 -9.27 -2.72
C LEU A 632 -12.28 -8.28 -3.87
N PRO A 633 -12.68 -8.52 -5.14
CA PRO A 633 -12.42 -7.56 -6.22
C PRO A 633 -13.16 -6.22 -6.02
N PHE A 634 -14.35 -6.22 -5.41
CA PHE A 634 -15.09 -5.00 -5.04
C PHE A 634 -14.43 -4.21 -3.89
N ILE A 635 -13.47 -4.82 -3.19
CA ILE A 635 -12.74 -4.23 -2.05
C ILE A 635 -11.32 -3.83 -2.46
N THR A 636 -10.67 -4.54 -3.38
CA THR A 636 -9.28 -4.29 -3.79
C THR A 636 -9.14 -3.40 -5.03
N GLU A 637 -10.14 -3.33 -5.90
CA GLU A 637 -10.10 -2.51 -7.13
C GLU A 637 -11.00 -1.26 -6.99
N GLY A 638 -10.53 -0.11 -7.49
CA GLY A 638 -11.28 1.16 -7.47
C GLY A 638 -11.43 1.83 -6.09
N THR A 639 -11.09 1.15 -4.99
CA THR A 639 -11.26 1.62 -3.61
C THR A 639 -10.04 2.35 -3.02
N GLY A 640 -8.84 2.11 -3.56
CA GLY A 640 -7.58 2.61 -2.99
C GLY A 640 -6.93 1.71 -1.93
N PHE A 641 -7.41 0.47 -1.72
CA PHE A 641 -6.77 -0.52 -0.84
C PHE A 641 -5.32 -0.82 -1.25
N GLN A 642 -4.41 -0.86 -0.27
CA GLN A 642 -2.96 -1.14 -0.44
C GLN A 642 -2.43 -2.20 0.55
N GLY A 643 -3.32 -2.88 1.27
CA GLY A 643 -2.95 -3.93 2.24
C GLY A 643 -2.60 -5.28 1.59
N ILE A 644 -2.26 -6.25 2.44
CA ILE A 644 -2.00 -7.65 2.03
C ILE A 644 -3.23 -8.52 2.35
N VAL A 645 -3.58 -9.43 1.44
CA VAL A 645 -4.65 -10.40 1.66
C VAL A 645 -4.05 -11.74 2.06
N TYR A 646 -4.51 -12.36 3.14
CA TYR A 646 -4.00 -13.62 3.67
C TYR A 646 -5.05 -14.72 3.60
N MET A 647 -4.69 -15.87 3.01
CA MET A 647 -5.51 -17.09 2.94
C MET A 647 -4.65 -18.33 2.72
N THR A 648 -5.26 -19.52 2.78
CA THR A 648 -4.58 -20.78 2.45
C THR A 648 -4.55 -21.01 0.93
N GLU A 649 -3.57 -21.77 0.43
CA GLU A 649 -3.41 -22.05 -1.00
C GLU A 649 -4.66 -22.73 -1.64
N PRO A 650 -5.32 -23.73 -1.02
CA PRO A 650 -6.54 -24.28 -1.62
C PRO A 650 -7.72 -23.30 -1.59
N THR A 651 -7.78 -22.41 -0.59
CA THR A 651 -8.79 -21.33 -0.56
C THR A 651 -8.60 -20.39 -1.75
N LEU A 652 -7.36 -20.04 -2.07
CA LEU A 652 -7.02 -19.21 -3.23
C LEU A 652 -7.45 -19.85 -4.55
N GLN A 653 -7.05 -21.10 -4.81
CA GLN A 653 -7.37 -21.75 -6.10
C GLN A 653 -8.85 -22.11 -6.21
N VAL A 654 -9.49 -22.65 -5.17
CA VAL A 654 -10.93 -22.95 -5.22
C VAL A 654 -11.75 -21.67 -5.34
N GLY A 655 -11.38 -20.61 -4.61
CA GLY A 655 -12.03 -19.30 -4.75
C GLY A 655 -11.86 -18.72 -6.15
N ARG A 656 -10.66 -18.84 -6.75
CA ARG A 656 -10.44 -18.51 -8.16
C ARG A 656 -11.38 -19.29 -9.08
N PHE A 657 -11.54 -20.61 -8.93
CA PHE A 657 -12.40 -21.41 -9.81
C PHE A 657 -13.86 -20.94 -9.78
N TYR A 658 -14.39 -20.62 -8.59
CA TYR A 658 -15.73 -20.04 -8.44
C TYR A 658 -15.84 -18.64 -9.09
N LEU A 659 -14.84 -17.78 -8.92
CA LEU A 659 -14.82 -16.45 -9.53
C LEU A 659 -14.70 -16.52 -11.06
N GLU A 660 -13.89 -17.45 -11.57
CA GLU A 660 -13.69 -17.71 -13.00
C GLU A 660 -14.96 -18.27 -13.65
N GLU A 661 -15.67 -19.21 -13.00
CA GLU A 661 -16.98 -19.70 -13.44
C GLU A 661 -18.04 -18.58 -13.44
N LEU A 662 -18.15 -17.83 -12.34
CA LEU A 662 -19.16 -16.79 -12.15
C LEU A 662 -19.03 -15.66 -13.18
N VAL A 663 -17.80 -15.24 -13.47
CA VAL A 663 -17.52 -14.22 -14.50
C VAL A 663 -17.81 -14.79 -15.89
N LYS A 664 -17.28 -15.97 -16.25
CA LYS A 664 -17.50 -16.59 -17.58
C LYS A 664 -18.98 -16.76 -17.90
N TYR A 665 -19.80 -17.30 -17.00
CA TYR A 665 -21.22 -17.50 -17.27
C TYR A 665 -21.99 -16.19 -17.53
N ILE A 666 -21.58 -15.08 -16.90
CA ILE A 666 -22.21 -13.76 -17.08
C ILE A 666 -21.69 -13.10 -18.38
N GLU A 667 -20.39 -13.15 -18.64
CA GLU A 667 -19.76 -12.62 -19.86
C GLU A 667 -20.21 -13.39 -21.12
N GLN A 668 -20.58 -14.67 -21.01
CA GLN A 668 -21.13 -15.49 -22.11
C GLN A 668 -22.61 -15.19 -22.44
N THR A 669 -23.37 -14.59 -21.53
CA THR A 669 -24.82 -14.33 -21.72
C THR A 669 -25.24 -12.87 -21.44
N PRO A 670 -24.55 -11.86 -22.01
CA PRO A 670 -24.73 -10.47 -21.64
C PRO A 670 -26.12 -9.94 -22.02
N LYS A 671 -26.86 -9.42 -21.03
CA LYS A 671 -28.11 -8.68 -21.25
C LYS A 671 -27.81 -7.31 -21.83
N PRO A 672 -28.36 -6.92 -23.00
CA PRO A 672 -28.20 -5.57 -23.54
C PRO A 672 -29.03 -4.52 -22.79
N THR A 673 -30.05 -4.94 -22.04
CA THR A 673 -30.91 -4.08 -21.23
C THR A 673 -30.45 -4.05 -19.77
N LEU A 674 -30.14 -2.86 -19.27
CA LEU A 674 -29.84 -2.62 -17.86
C LEU A 674 -31.03 -1.91 -17.20
N ALA A 675 -31.67 -2.57 -16.22
CA ALA A 675 -32.84 -2.03 -15.54
C ALA A 675 -32.44 -1.27 -14.26
N SER A 676 -32.80 0.00 -14.17
CA SER A 676 -32.44 0.89 -13.04
C SER A 676 -33.63 1.59 -12.37
N HIS A 677 -34.72 1.83 -13.09
CA HIS A 677 -35.85 2.63 -12.60
C HIS A 677 -36.67 1.89 -11.55
N TRP A 678 -36.74 0.56 -11.61
CA TRP A 678 -37.38 -0.28 -10.58
C TRP A 678 -36.82 -0.04 -9.17
N LYS A 679 -35.55 0.39 -9.05
CA LYS A 679 -34.89 0.74 -7.77
C LYS A 679 -35.40 2.05 -7.14
N GLU A 680 -36.28 2.78 -7.82
CA GLU A 680 -36.96 3.97 -7.30
C GLU A 680 -38.35 3.63 -6.75
N ILE A 681 -39.07 2.74 -7.44
CA ILE A 681 -40.43 2.31 -7.07
C ILE A 681 -40.49 1.11 -6.12
N LEU A 682 -39.37 0.74 -5.46
CA LEU A 682 -39.23 -0.45 -4.61
C LEU A 682 -40.39 -0.69 -3.63
N HIS A 683 -40.91 0.40 -3.05
CA HIS A 683 -42.01 0.41 -2.08
C HIS A 683 -43.41 0.11 -2.69
N MET A 684 -43.52 0.02 -4.00
CA MET A 684 -44.73 -0.37 -4.75
C MET A 684 -44.60 -1.75 -5.41
N LEU A 685 -43.44 -2.42 -5.29
CA LEU A 685 -43.23 -3.77 -5.82
C LEU A 685 -43.79 -4.82 -4.84
N PRO A 686 -44.22 -5.99 -5.33
CA PRO A 686 -44.56 -7.12 -4.46
C PRO A 686 -43.29 -7.76 -3.85
N ALA A 687 -43.47 -8.49 -2.75
CA ALA A 687 -42.42 -9.34 -2.20
C ALA A 687 -42.00 -10.44 -3.20
N PRO A 688 -40.71 -10.85 -3.23
CA PRO A 688 -39.61 -10.42 -2.34
C PRO A 688 -38.84 -9.18 -2.84
N LEU A 689 -39.29 -8.51 -3.91
CA LEU A 689 -38.63 -7.29 -4.39
C LEU A 689 -38.77 -6.14 -3.40
N SER A 690 -39.94 -5.97 -2.77
CA SER A 690 -40.15 -4.98 -1.70
C SER A 690 -39.14 -5.07 -0.56
N ASP A 691 -38.76 -6.29 -0.20
CA ASP A 691 -38.01 -6.61 1.03
C ASP A 691 -36.49 -6.58 0.80
N SER A 692 -36.08 -6.30 -0.45
CA SER A 692 -34.70 -6.35 -0.90
C SER A 692 -33.83 -5.25 -0.26
N LEU A 693 -32.77 -5.67 0.44
CA LEU A 693 -31.91 -4.78 1.22
C LEU A 693 -31.05 -3.86 0.33
N LYS A 694 -31.46 -2.59 0.24
CA LYS A 694 -30.76 -1.46 -0.43
C LYS A 694 -30.31 -1.75 -1.89
N PRO A 695 -31.22 -1.92 -2.86
CA PRO A 695 -30.86 -2.23 -4.26
C PRO A 695 -30.03 -1.14 -4.97
N ARG A 696 -30.08 0.10 -4.45
CA ARG A 696 -29.24 1.22 -4.90
C ARG A 696 -27.75 1.07 -4.57
N SER A 697 -27.35 0.09 -3.75
CA SER A 697 -25.94 -0.26 -3.51
C SER A 697 -25.53 -1.60 -4.15
N TRP A 698 -26.41 -2.24 -4.93
CA TRP A 698 -26.05 -3.43 -5.69
C TRP A 698 -25.24 -3.04 -6.93
N GLN A 699 -24.33 -3.92 -7.35
CA GLN A 699 -23.38 -3.71 -8.44
C GLN A 699 -23.36 -4.95 -9.35
N GLN A 700 -23.04 -4.75 -10.63
CA GLN A 700 -22.79 -5.85 -11.57
C GLN A 700 -21.50 -6.61 -11.20
N ILE A 701 -21.30 -7.79 -11.77
CA ILE A 701 -20.06 -8.54 -11.55
C ILE A 701 -18.84 -7.77 -12.09
N PHE A 702 -17.70 -7.96 -11.45
CA PHE A 702 -16.39 -7.47 -11.88
C PHE A 702 -15.88 -8.22 -13.11
N SER A 703 -14.95 -7.61 -13.87
CA SER A 703 -14.29 -8.28 -15.00
C SER A 703 -13.26 -9.31 -14.55
N TRP A 704 -12.90 -10.24 -15.44
CA TRP A 704 -11.85 -11.24 -15.16
C TRP A 704 -10.49 -10.60 -14.82
N GLU A 705 -10.13 -9.49 -15.48
CA GLU A 705 -8.93 -8.70 -15.15
C GLU A 705 -8.94 -8.17 -13.71
N SER A 706 -10.11 -7.75 -13.22
CA SER A 706 -10.28 -7.27 -11.84
C SER A 706 -10.11 -8.41 -10.83
N VAL A 707 -10.55 -9.63 -11.18
CA VAL A 707 -10.26 -10.83 -10.36
C VAL A 707 -8.75 -11.05 -10.29
N LEU A 708 -8.06 -11.12 -11.42
CA LEU A 708 -6.61 -11.36 -11.45
C LEU A 708 -5.81 -10.29 -10.68
N SER A 709 -6.19 -9.01 -10.81
CA SER A 709 -5.61 -7.90 -10.00
C SER A 709 -5.82 -8.09 -8.50
N SER A 710 -7.01 -8.57 -8.08
CA SER A 710 -7.29 -8.85 -6.67
C SER A 710 -6.51 -10.05 -6.13
N LEU A 711 -6.34 -11.11 -6.93
CA LEU A 711 -5.63 -12.33 -6.54
C LEU A 711 -4.10 -12.13 -6.49
N ALA A 712 -3.55 -11.23 -7.31
CA ALA A 712 -2.14 -10.85 -7.26
C ALA A 712 -1.72 -10.11 -5.97
N LYS A 713 -2.68 -9.71 -5.12
CA LYS A 713 -2.47 -9.06 -3.81
C LYS A 713 -2.49 -10.07 -2.64
N VAL A 714 -2.60 -11.37 -2.94
CA VAL A 714 -2.71 -12.45 -1.95
C VAL A 714 -1.33 -12.99 -1.57
N GLN A 715 -1.10 -13.12 -0.26
CA GLN A 715 -0.04 -13.93 0.32
C GLN A 715 -0.64 -15.19 0.94
N THR A 716 -0.13 -16.34 0.52
CA THR A 716 -0.56 -17.67 0.94
C THR A 716 0.07 -18.05 2.28
N ILE A 717 -0.73 -18.64 3.19
CA ILE A 717 -0.31 -19.07 4.53
C ILE A 717 -0.61 -20.57 4.73
N GLY A 718 0.35 -21.30 5.31
CA GLY A 718 0.17 -22.70 5.74
C GLY A 718 -0.59 -22.84 7.05
N TYR A 719 -1.21 -24.00 7.30
CA TYR A 719 -1.74 -24.28 8.64
C TYR A 719 -0.61 -24.23 9.70
N ASP A 720 -0.94 -23.69 10.88
CA ASP A 720 -0.07 -23.54 12.04
C ASP A 720 1.12 -22.55 11.84
N GLU A 721 1.24 -21.91 10.67
CA GLU A 721 2.20 -20.84 10.37
C GLU A 721 1.86 -19.53 11.09
N LYS A 722 2.89 -18.79 11.55
CA LYS A 722 2.74 -17.58 12.39
C LYS A 722 3.30 -16.35 11.69
N VAL A 723 2.40 -15.49 11.19
CA VAL A 723 2.76 -14.24 10.49
C VAL A 723 2.57 -13.04 11.43
N ASP A 724 3.53 -12.12 11.45
CA ASP A 724 3.56 -10.95 12.33
C ASP A 724 3.11 -9.68 11.57
N ILE A 725 1.88 -9.25 11.81
CA ILE A 725 1.28 -8.04 11.22
C ILE A 725 1.85 -6.81 11.93
N TYR A 726 2.77 -6.12 11.23
CA TYR A 726 3.40 -4.85 11.63
C TYR A 726 3.93 -4.83 13.07
N GLY A 727 4.47 -5.96 13.56
CA GLY A 727 5.00 -6.10 14.91
C GLY A 727 3.95 -6.05 16.03
N THR A 728 2.65 -6.06 15.67
CA THR A 728 1.55 -5.63 16.52
C THR A 728 0.53 -6.74 16.80
N LEU A 729 0.28 -7.63 15.83
CA LEU A 729 -0.62 -8.78 15.94
C LEU A 729 0.00 -9.99 15.24
N LYS A 730 0.06 -11.14 15.90
CA LYS A 730 0.50 -12.41 15.31
C LYS A 730 -0.74 -13.19 14.87
N ILE A 731 -0.85 -13.51 13.58
CA ILE A 731 -1.93 -14.33 13.04
C ILE A 731 -1.49 -15.78 12.86
N THR A 732 -2.43 -16.72 12.94
CA THR A 732 -2.21 -18.15 12.67
C THR A 732 -3.47 -18.76 12.06
N ALA A 733 -3.31 -19.47 10.94
CA ALA A 733 -4.39 -20.22 10.30
C ALA A 733 -4.45 -21.65 10.86
N VAL A 734 -5.62 -22.10 11.30
CA VAL A 734 -5.84 -23.43 11.89
C VAL A 734 -7.01 -24.11 11.18
N SER A 735 -6.97 -25.41 10.88
CA SER A 735 -8.04 -26.06 10.11
C SER A 735 -9.43 -25.88 10.74
N SER A 736 -10.42 -25.54 9.92
CA SER A 736 -11.84 -25.46 10.32
C SER A 736 -12.65 -26.72 9.99
N GLY A 737 -12.09 -27.66 9.21
CA GLY A 737 -12.72 -28.94 8.84
C GLY A 737 -13.94 -28.88 7.91
N TYR A 738 -14.35 -27.69 7.45
CA TYR A 738 -15.55 -27.51 6.63
C TYR A 738 -15.34 -27.77 5.13
N CYS A 739 -14.21 -27.31 4.58
CA CYS A 739 -13.89 -27.34 3.15
C CYS A 739 -12.38 -27.50 2.94
N LEU A 740 -11.97 -27.87 1.73
CA LEU A 740 -10.56 -27.95 1.36
C LEU A 740 -9.86 -26.60 1.59
N GLY A 741 -8.86 -26.59 2.48
CA GLY A 741 -8.12 -25.39 2.87
C GLY A 741 -8.80 -24.45 3.87
N SER A 742 -10.03 -24.69 4.30
CA SER A 742 -10.73 -23.72 5.16
C SER A 742 -10.09 -23.59 6.56
N SER A 743 -10.01 -22.37 7.06
CA SER A 743 -9.21 -22.00 8.24
C SER A 743 -9.96 -21.11 9.22
N ASN A 744 -9.95 -21.50 10.50
CA ASN A 744 -10.22 -20.61 11.61
C ASN A 744 -8.96 -19.78 11.91
N TRP A 745 -9.13 -18.49 12.20
CA TRP A 745 -8.02 -17.56 12.41
C TRP A 745 -7.81 -17.29 13.90
N ILE A 746 -6.60 -17.52 14.39
CA ILE A 746 -6.17 -17.09 15.72
C ILE A 746 -5.39 -15.79 15.57
N ILE A 747 -5.79 -14.76 16.31
CA ILE A 747 -5.22 -13.42 16.27
C ILE A 747 -4.72 -13.10 17.68
N MET A 748 -3.40 -13.11 17.85
CA MET A 748 -2.72 -12.92 19.13
C MET A 748 -2.07 -11.54 19.22
N SER A 749 -2.56 -10.75 20.17
CA SER A 749 -1.79 -9.69 20.82
C SER A 749 -0.81 -10.33 21.83
N ASP A 750 0.09 -9.55 22.44
CA ASP A 750 1.03 -10.10 23.44
C ASP A 750 0.36 -10.55 24.75
N TYR A 751 -0.92 -10.18 24.96
CA TYR A 751 -1.72 -10.52 26.15
C TYR A 751 -3.12 -11.05 25.87
N GLU A 752 -3.62 -10.90 24.64
CA GLU A 752 -5.05 -11.04 24.32
C GLU A 752 -5.19 -11.97 23.11
N LYS A 753 -5.94 -13.06 23.27
CA LYS A 753 -6.16 -14.08 22.24
C LYS A 753 -7.57 -13.99 21.69
N ILE A 754 -7.71 -13.43 20.49
CA ILE A 754 -8.95 -13.43 19.72
C ILE A 754 -8.93 -14.65 18.80
N VAL A 755 -10.06 -15.37 18.73
CA VAL A 755 -10.25 -16.50 17.83
C VAL A 755 -11.48 -16.23 16.96
N TYR A 756 -11.29 -16.32 15.64
CA TYR A 756 -12.35 -16.17 14.64
C TYR A 756 -12.65 -17.53 14.02
N VAL A 757 -13.89 -17.97 14.17
CA VAL A 757 -14.41 -19.24 13.65
C VAL A 757 -15.46 -18.94 12.60
N SER A 758 -15.16 -19.24 11.34
CA SER A 758 -16.00 -18.89 10.18
C SER A 758 -16.07 -20.04 9.18
N GLY A 759 -17.23 -20.69 9.09
CA GLY A 759 -17.38 -21.90 8.28
C GLY A 759 -16.53 -23.04 8.82
N SER A 760 -16.98 -23.63 9.93
CA SER A 760 -16.37 -24.81 10.56
C SER A 760 -17.26 -26.04 10.43
N SER A 761 -16.68 -27.22 10.60
CA SER A 761 -17.42 -28.48 10.79
C SER A 761 -16.81 -29.34 11.88
N THR A 762 -17.64 -30.22 12.46
CA THR A 762 -17.21 -31.40 13.23
C THR A 762 -17.49 -32.71 12.50
N LEU A 763 -18.07 -32.68 11.30
CA LEU A 763 -18.23 -33.84 10.43
C LEU A 763 -16.91 -34.08 9.69
N THR A 764 -16.48 -35.33 9.57
CA THR A 764 -15.20 -35.69 8.94
C THR A 764 -15.43 -36.26 7.54
N THR A 765 -15.51 -35.40 6.54
CA THR A 765 -15.52 -35.81 5.12
C THR A 765 -14.09 -35.83 4.56
N HIS A 766 -13.84 -35.26 3.37
CA HIS A 766 -12.51 -35.19 2.77
C HIS A 766 -11.52 -34.18 3.38
N PRO A 767 -11.89 -33.02 3.98
CA PRO A 767 -10.90 -32.05 4.51
C PRO A 767 -10.19 -32.52 5.79
N ARG A 768 -9.01 -31.94 6.10
CA ARG A 768 -8.35 -32.11 7.42
C ARG A 768 -9.29 -31.64 8.54
N PRO A 769 -9.64 -32.48 9.53
CA PRO A 769 -10.57 -32.12 10.60
C PRO A 769 -10.20 -30.86 11.39
N ILE A 770 -11.18 -30.24 12.05
CA ILE A 770 -11.00 -29.07 12.91
C ILE A 770 -10.02 -29.34 14.06
N ASP A 771 -8.98 -28.51 14.21
CA ASP A 771 -8.18 -28.54 15.45
C ASP A 771 -8.86 -27.70 16.53
N GLN A 772 -9.38 -28.38 17.55
CA GLN A 772 -9.97 -27.75 18.72
C GLN A 772 -8.93 -27.37 19.78
N THR A 773 -7.70 -27.90 19.72
CA THR A 773 -6.71 -27.71 20.78
C THR A 773 -6.14 -26.29 20.76
N SER A 774 -5.79 -25.77 19.58
CA SER A 774 -5.29 -24.40 19.41
C SER A 774 -6.36 -23.34 19.70
N LEU A 775 -7.66 -23.67 19.62
CA LEU A 775 -8.76 -22.72 19.82
C LEU A 775 -9.14 -22.48 21.30
N LYS A 776 -8.65 -23.32 22.24
CA LYS A 776 -8.97 -23.22 23.68
C LYS A 776 -8.42 -21.96 24.35
N ASN A 777 -9.05 -21.55 25.45
CA ASN A 777 -8.65 -20.40 26.28
C ASN A 777 -8.59 -19.09 25.46
N ALA A 778 -9.63 -18.81 24.67
CA ALA A 778 -9.77 -17.56 23.93
C ALA A 778 -10.40 -16.47 24.81
N ASP A 779 -9.89 -15.24 24.73
CA ASP A 779 -10.48 -14.09 25.42
C ASP A 779 -11.75 -13.59 24.72
N VAL A 780 -11.72 -13.66 23.39
CA VAL A 780 -12.88 -13.40 22.53
C VAL A 780 -12.97 -14.49 21.48
N LEU A 781 -14.10 -15.18 21.42
CA LEU A 781 -14.48 -16.08 20.33
C LEU A 781 -15.55 -15.40 19.49
N ILE A 782 -15.25 -15.11 18.22
CA ILE A 782 -16.21 -14.65 17.22
C ILE A 782 -16.61 -15.88 16.39
N LEU A 783 -17.92 -16.19 16.32
CA LEU A 783 -18.43 -17.39 15.64
C LEU A 783 -19.47 -17.03 14.56
N THR A 784 -19.19 -17.47 13.33
CA THR A 784 -20.02 -17.29 12.11
C THR A 784 -20.02 -18.53 11.23
N GLY A 785 -20.96 -18.63 10.28
CA GLY A 785 -21.06 -19.76 9.37
C GLY A 785 -21.59 -21.04 10.03
N LEU A 786 -22.69 -20.92 10.79
CA LEU A 786 -23.53 -22.05 11.23
C LEU A 786 -24.55 -22.43 10.13
N THR A 787 -25.08 -23.65 10.19
CA THR A 787 -25.97 -24.19 9.14
C THR A 787 -27.20 -23.33 8.82
N GLN A 788 -27.52 -23.24 7.52
CA GLN A 788 -28.72 -22.57 6.98
C GLN A 788 -29.96 -23.47 7.03
N THR A 789 -29.77 -24.79 7.10
CA THR A 789 -30.85 -25.79 7.11
C THR A 789 -30.81 -26.68 8.36
N PRO A 790 -30.85 -26.12 9.58
CA PRO A 790 -30.61 -26.85 10.84
C PRO A 790 -31.56 -28.00 11.17
N ALA A 791 -32.71 -28.08 10.48
CA ALA A 791 -33.66 -29.20 10.60
C ALA A 791 -33.27 -30.43 9.76
N ALA A 792 -32.36 -30.29 8.79
CA ALA A 792 -31.86 -31.38 7.96
C ALA A 792 -30.60 -32.02 8.57
N ASN A 793 -30.40 -33.31 8.30
CA ASN A 793 -29.15 -34.02 8.59
C ASN A 793 -28.47 -34.37 7.26
N PRO A 794 -27.24 -33.88 6.98
CA PRO A 794 -26.54 -34.14 5.72
C PRO A 794 -26.48 -35.62 5.32
N ASP A 795 -26.21 -36.53 6.27
CA ASP A 795 -26.12 -37.97 5.98
C ASP A 795 -27.46 -38.55 5.48
N ALA A 796 -28.58 -38.08 6.06
CA ALA A 796 -29.91 -38.52 5.67
C ALA A 796 -30.34 -37.91 4.31
N MET A 797 -30.01 -36.64 4.07
CA MET A 797 -30.27 -35.97 2.80
C MET A 797 -29.42 -36.56 1.66
N LEU A 798 -28.18 -36.95 1.93
CA LEU A 798 -27.32 -37.67 0.97
C LEU A 798 -27.88 -39.06 0.64
N GLY A 799 -28.42 -39.78 1.64
CA GLY A 799 -29.18 -41.02 1.42
C GLY A 799 -30.43 -40.82 0.55
N GLU A 800 -31.22 -39.77 0.82
CA GLU A 800 -32.42 -39.44 0.04
C GLU A 800 -32.08 -39.03 -1.40
N LEU A 801 -31.00 -38.27 -1.61
CA LEU A 801 -30.48 -37.94 -2.94
C LEU A 801 -30.10 -39.21 -3.71
N CYS A 802 -29.35 -40.12 -3.10
CA CYS A 802 -28.91 -41.37 -3.73
C CYS A 802 -30.08 -42.29 -4.09
N MET A 803 -31.06 -42.45 -3.18
CA MET A 803 -32.28 -43.22 -3.44
C MET A 803 -33.12 -42.58 -4.55
N THR A 804 -33.29 -41.26 -4.52
CA THR A 804 -34.05 -40.51 -5.52
C THR A 804 -33.43 -40.67 -6.91
N ALA A 805 -32.11 -40.48 -7.02
CA ALA A 805 -31.38 -40.66 -8.27
C ALA A 805 -31.53 -42.10 -8.80
N ALA A 806 -31.34 -43.12 -7.96
CA ALA A 806 -31.49 -44.52 -8.36
C ALA A 806 -32.92 -44.88 -8.80
N VAL A 807 -33.95 -44.29 -8.19
CA VAL A 807 -35.36 -44.48 -8.61
C VAL A 807 -35.64 -43.79 -9.95
N THR A 808 -35.21 -42.54 -10.12
CA THR A 808 -35.41 -41.78 -11.38
C THR A 808 -34.69 -42.46 -12.56
N LEU A 809 -33.45 -42.91 -12.36
CA LEU A 809 -32.67 -43.61 -13.38
C LEU A 809 -33.28 -44.97 -13.77
N ARG A 810 -33.84 -45.73 -12.80
CA ARG A 810 -34.59 -46.98 -13.07
C ARG A 810 -35.86 -46.75 -13.90
N ASN A 811 -36.44 -45.55 -13.84
CA ASN A 811 -37.59 -45.15 -14.65
C ASN A 811 -37.17 -44.56 -16.04
N ASN A 812 -35.92 -44.78 -16.46
CA ASN A 812 -35.30 -44.18 -17.65
C ASN A 812 -35.28 -42.63 -17.65
N GLY A 813 -35.41 -42.00 -16.48
CA GLY A 813 -35.28 -40.57 -16.31
C GLY A 813 -33.84 -40.12 -16.06
N SER A 814 -33.40 -39.05 -16.70
CA SER A 814 -32.16 -38.35 -16.33
C SER A 814 -32.31 -37.52 -15.05
N VAL A 815 -31.20 -37.31 -14.34
CA VAL A 815 -31.12 -36.54 -13.08
C VAL A 815 -30.24 -35.31 -13.29
N LEU A 816 -30.72 -34.12 -12.91
CA LEU A 816 -29.96 -32.87 -12.90
C LEU A 816 -29.62 -32.48 -11.46
N ILE A 817 -28.35 -32.17 -11.20
CA ILE A 817 -27.85 -31.70 -9.91
C ILE A 817 -27.18 -30.33 -10.14
N PRO A 818 -27.88 -29.22 -9.92
CA PRO A 818 -27.31 -27.88 -10.06
C PRO A 818 -26.44 -27.57 -8.83
N CYS A 819 -25.13 -27.79 -8.97
CA CYS A 819 -24.14 -27.72 -7.90
C CYS A 819 -23.03 -26.71 -8.23
N TYR A 820 -22.18 -26.43 -7.23
CA TYR A 820 -20.95 -25.68 -7.42
C TYR A 820 -19.81 -26.56 -8.00
N PRO A 821 -18.73 -25.97 -8.57
CA PRO A 821 -17.68 -26.74 -9.26
C PRO A 821 -16.62 -27.39 -8.34
N SER A 822 -16.62 -27.12 -7.04
CA SER A 822 -15.65 -27.66 -6.08
C SER A 822 -16.25 -27.70 -4.67
N GLY A 823 -15.72 -28.56 -3.78
CA GLY A 823 -16.19 -28.72 -2.40
C GLY A 823 -17.00 -30.01 -2.23
N VAL A 824 -18.24 -29.90 -1.73
CA VAL A 824 -19.13 -31.05 -1.43
C VAL A 824 -19.35 -31.97 -2.64
N VAL A 825 -19.22 -31.45 -3.87
CA VAL A 825 -19.33 -32.22 -5.11
C VAL A 825 -18.39 -33.44 -5.18
N TYR A 826 -17.21 -33.40 -4.55
CA TYR A 826 -16.30 -34.57 -4.50
C TYR A 826 -16.88 -35.71 -3.67
N ASP A 827 -17.52 -35.39 -2.54
CA ASP A 827 -18.19 -36.37 -1.68
C ASP A 827 -19.47 -36.91 -2.36
N LEU A 828 -20.15 -36.09 -3.17
CA LEU A 828 -21.28 -36.53 -4.03
C LEU A 828 -20.84 -37.56 -5.07
N PHE A 829 -19.71 -37.37 -5.77
CA PHE A 829 -19.22 -38.34 -6.76
C PHE A 829 -18.90 -39.69 -6.10
N GLU A 830 -18.27 -39.69 -4.94
CA GLU A 830 -17.90 -40.91 -4.18
C GLU A 830 -19.13 -41.67 -3.68
N CYS A 831 -20.08 -40.98 -3.06
CA CYS A 831 -21.30 -41.60 -2.51
C CYS A 831 -22.29 -42.05 -3.61
N LEU A 832 -22.52 -41.22 -4.64
CA LEU A 832 -23.47 -41.56 -5.70
C LEU A 832 -22.99 -42.73 -6.57
N SER A 833 -21.71 -42.75 -6.97
CA SER A 833 -21.18 -43.86 -7.77
C SER A 833 -21.30 -45.20 -7.02
N THR A 834 -20.89 -45.24 -5.75
CA THR A 834 -21.02 -46.40 -4.86
C THR A 834 -22.49 -46.86 -4.71
N HIS A 835 -23.44 -45.92 -4.58
CA HIS A 835 -24.85 -46.26 -4.48
C HIS A 835 -25.44 -46.77 -5.81
N LEU A 836 -25.02 -46.21 -6.95
CA LEU A 836 -25.43 -46.69 -8.28
C LEU A 836 -24.89 -48.10 -8.54
N ASP A 837 -23.66 -48.40 -8.13
CA ASP A 837 -23.06 -49.73 -8.31
C ASP A 837 -23.76 -50.80 -7.48
N SER A 838 -23.99 -50.54 -6.19
CA SER A 838 -24.82 -51.41 -5.33
C SER A 838 -26.29 -51.51 -5.81
N SER A 839 -26.78 -50.54 -6.57
CA SER A 839 -28.10 -50.55 -7.21
C SER A 839 -28.18 -51.26 -8.56
N GLY A 840 -27.06 -51.77 -9.12
CA GLY A 840 -27.00 -52.40 -10.44
C GLY A 840 -26.96 -51.42 -11.63
N LEU A 841 -26.70 -50.13 -11.37
CA LEU A 841 -26.72 -49.02 -12.32
C LEU A 841 -25.31 -48.56 -12.73
N SER A 842 -24.33 -49.46 -12.68
CA SER A 842 -22.91 -49.17 -12.93
C SER A 842 -22.59 -48.66 -14.34
N HIS A 843 -23.44 -49.00 -15.31
CA HIS A 843 -23.31 -48.60 -16.71
C HIS A 843 -23.76 -47.16 -17.00
N ILE A 844 -24.38 -46.48 -16.03
CA ILE A 844 -24.94 -45.13 -16.23
C ILE A 844 -23.83 -44.07 -16.19
N PRO A 845 -23.72 -43.20 -17.21
CA PRO A 845 -22.73 -42.14 -17.25
C PRO A 845 -23.13 -40.96 -16.36
N MET A 846 -22.11 -40.30 -15.81
CA MET A 846 -22.22 -39.04 -15.09
C MET A 846 -21.46 -37.96 -15.88
N TYR A 847 -22.08 -36.80 -16.06
CA TYR A 847 -21.48 -35.64 -16.72
C TYR A 847 -21.24 -34.54 -15.69
N PHE A 848 -20.12 -33.85 -15.80
CA PHE A 848 -19.78 -32.71 -14.94
C PHE A 848 -19.44 -31.50 -15.81
N ILE A 849 -20.36 -30.54 -15.86
CA ILE A 849 -20.34 -29.41 -16.80
C ILE A 849 -20.04 -28.14 -16.01
N SER A 850 -18.84 -27.60 -16.22
CA SER A 850 -18.38 -26.34 -15.65
C SER A 850 -17.12 -25.85 -16.40
N PRO A 851 -16.96 -24.53 -16.68
CA PRO A 851 -15.78 -23.97 -17.35
C PRO A 851 -14.42 -24.27 -16.70
N VAL A 852 -14.44 -24.79 -15.47
CA VAL A 852 -13.28 -25.10 -14.61
C VAL A 852 -13.27 -26.58 -14.17
N SER A 853 -14.11 -27.44 -14.76
CA SER A 853 -14.30 -28.84 -14.36
C SER A 853 -13.02 -29.67 -14.33
N ASP A 854 -12.28 -29.72 -15.45
CA ASP A 854 -10.97 -30.38 -15.57
C ASP A 854 -9.99 -29.94 -14.47
N VAL A 855 -9.93 -28.63 -14.24
CA VAL A 855 -8.98 -27.97 -13.33
C VAL A 855 -9.33 -28.31 -11.89
N SER A 856 -10.62 -28.22 -11.53
CA SER A 856 -11.14 -28.56 -10.21
C SER A 856 -10.81 -30.01 -9.82
N LEU A 857 -11.10 -30.97 -10.70
CA LEU A 857 -10.78 -32.39 -10.49
C LEU A 857 -9.27 -32.67 -10.45
N GLY A 858 -8.46 -31.89 -11.17
CA GLY A 858 -7.00 -31.96 -11.07
C GLY A 858 -6.50 -31.50 -9.70
N TYR A 859 -6.85 -30.27 -9.30
CA TYR A 859 -6.40 -29.66 -8.04
C TYR A 859 -6.89 -30.40 -6.79
N SER A 860 -8.05 -31.07 -6.83
CA SER A 860 -8.51 -31.93 -5.72
C SER A 860 -7.52 -33.05 -5.37
N ASN A 861 -6.74 -33.52 -6.35
CA ASN A 861 -5.70 -34.54 -6.14
C ASN A 861 -4.32 -33.94 -5.83
N ILE A 862 -4.08 -32.66 -6.20
CA ILE A 862 -2.84 -31.94 -5.89
C ILE A 862 -2.76 -31.59 -4.40
N PHE A 863 -3.86 -31.08 -3.81
CA PHE A 863 -3.92 -30.64 -2.40
C PHE A 863 -4.07 -31.78 -1.38
N ALA A 864 -3.32 -32.85 -1.60
CA ALA A 864 -3.17 -34.03 -0.78
C ALA A 864 -3.08 -33.75 0.73
N GLU A 865 -2.22 -32.80 1.09
CA GLU A 865 -1.82 -32.44 2.45
C GLU A 865 -2.90 -31.70 3.26
N TRP A 866 -3.93 -31.19 2.58
CA TRP A 866 -5.07 -30.49 3.18
C TRP A 866 -6.27 -31.43 3.46
N LEU A 867 -6.16 -32.71 3.10
CA LEU A 867 -7.20 -33.73 3.29
C LEU A 867 -7.16 -34.39 4.67
N SER A 868 -8.19 -35.18 4.99
CA SER A 868 -8.26 -36.01 6.19
C SER A 868 -7.21 -37.12 6.18
N GLN A 869 -6.78 -37.58 7.36
CA GLN A 869 -5.68 -38.57 7.47
C GLN A 869 -5.96 -39.86 6.67
N GLY A 870 -7.20 -40.32 6.59
CA GLY A 870 -7.59 -41.48 5.79
C GLY A 870 -7.40 -41.27 4.29
N LYS A 871 -7.67 -40.06 3.79
CA LYS A 871 -7.42 -39.66 2.40
C LYS A 871 -5.92 -39.50 2.13
N GLN A 872 -5.16 -38.88 3.05
CA GLN A 872 -3.70 -38.77 2.96
C GLN A 872 -3.02 -40.15 2.90
N ASN A 873 -3.46 -41.10 3.73
CA ASN A 873 -2.88 -42.44 3.82
C ASN A 873 -2.94 -43.22 2.48
N LYS A 874 -3.94 -42.98 1.63
CA LYS A 874 -4.01 -43.55 0.27
C LYS A 874 -2.85 -43.09 -0.61
N ILE A 875 -2.48 -41.82 -0.51
CA ILE A 875 -1.45 -41.20 -1.36
C ILE A 875 -0.04 -41.74 -1.03
N TYR A 876 0.18 -42.18 0.21
CA TYR A 876 1.39 -42.93 0.60
C TYR A 876 1.43 -44.38 0.06
N LEU A 877 0.31 -44.91 -0.45
CA LEU A 877 0.16 -46.24 -1.07
C LEU A 877 0.04 -46.15 -2.61
N PRO A 878 0.55 -45.07 -3.24
CA PRO A 878 0.18 -44.63 -4.58
C PRO A 878 -1.30 -44.77 -5.03
N GLU A 879 -2.25 -44.75 -4.10
CA GLU A 879 -3.68 -44.76 -4.41
C GLU A 879 -4.25 -43.34 -4.56
N GLU A 880 -5.26 -43.21 -5.43
CA GLU A 880 -5.95 -41.94 -5.66
C GLU A 880 -6.82 -41.57 -4.43
N PRO A 881 -6.69 -40.35 -3.87
CA PRO A 881 -7.42 -39.98 -2.65
C PRO A 881 -8.93 -39.93 -2.89
N PHE A 882 -9.35 -39.53 -4.09
CA PHE A 882 -10.75 -39.49 -4.51
C PHE A 882 -11.03 -40.49 -5.64
N PRO A 883 -12.13 -41.25 -5.58
CA PRO A 883 -12.48 -42.21 -6.63
C PRO A 883 -12.90 -41.53 -7.95
N HIS A 884 -13.20 -40.22 -7.96
CA HIS A 884 -13.54 -39.52 -9.19
C HIS A 884 -12.42 -39.55 -10.24
N ALA A 885 -11.15 -39.62 -9.84
CA ALA A 885 -10.03 -39.77 -10.77
C ALA A 885 -10.10 -41.13 -11.53
N HIS A 886 -10.49 -42.20 -10.84
CA HIS A 886 -10.78 -43.50 -11.45
C HIS A 886 -12.04 -43.46 -12.33
N LEU A 887 -13.10 -42.75 -11.90
CA LEU A 887 -14.33 -42.59 -12.70
C LEU A 887 -14.10 -41.80 -14.00
N VAL A 888 -13.18 -40.82 -13.99
CA VAL A 888 -12.73 -40.11 -15.20
C VAL A 888 -11.89 -41.02 -16.09
N ARG A 889 -10.90 -41.73 -15.53
CA ARG A 889 -10.06 -42.68 -16.30
C ARG A 889 -10.87 -43.80 -16.98
N THR A 890 -11.96 -44.24 -16.35
CA THR A 890 -12.87 -45.25 -16.92
C THR A 890 -13.94 -44.65 -17.86
N GLY A 891 -13.97 -43.33 -18.04
CA GLY A 891 -14.94 -42.64 -18.89
C GLY A 891 -16.38 -42.64 -18.37
N ARG A 892 -16.59 -43.00 -17.10
CA ARG A 892 -17.91 -43.04 -16.44
C ARG A 892 -18.31 -41.67 -15.87
N LEU A 893 -17.35 -40.90 -15.38
CA LEU A 893 -17.51 -39.48 -15.08
C LEU A 893 -16.81 -38.68 -16.18
N LYS A 894 -17.56 -37.91 -16.97
CA LYS A 894 -17.00 -37.10 -18.06
C LYS A 894 -17.06 -35.61 -17.72
N PRO A 895 -15.92 -34.94 -17.48
CA PRO A 895 -15.88 -33.49 -17.39
C PRO A 895 -16.07 -32.87 -18.77
N PHE A 896 -16.80 -31.76 -18.82
CA PHE A 896 -16.94 -30.87 -19.97
C PHE A 896 -16.90 -29.43 -19.44
N LYS A 897 -16.51 -28.48 -20.29
CA LYS A 897 -16.50 -27.05 -19.98
C LYS A 897 -17.87 -26.44 -20.23
N HIS A 898 -18.52 -26.85 -21.33
CA HIS A 898 -19.81 -26.35 -21.78
C HIS A 898 -20.66 -27.41 -22.47
N ILE A 899 -21.98 -27.15 -22.56
CA ILE A 899 -22.94 -27.96 -23.31
C ILE A 899 -22.59 -28.02 -24.81
N TYR A 900 -21.95 -26.97 -25.34
CA TYR A 900 -21.59 -26.83 -26.75
C TYR A 900 -20.16 -27.30 -27.08
N ASP A 901 -19.46 -27.95 -26.15
CA ASP A 901 -18.13 -28.52 -26.42
C ASP A 901 -18.21 -29.66 -27.45
N ASP A 902 -17.21 -29.72 -28.33
CA ASP A 902 -17.09 -30.76 -29.36
C ASP A 902 -17.11 -32.16 -28.72
N GLY A 903 -18.18 -32.90 -29.01
CA GLY A 903 -18.40 -34.26 -28.52
C GLY A 903 -19.52 -34.40 -27.48
N PHE A 904 -19.86 -33.36 -26.70
CA PHE A 904 -20.87 -33.50 -25.63
C PHE A 904 -22.21 -34.05 -26.17
N CYS A 905 -22.77 -33.41 -27.19
CA CYS A 905 -24.03 -33.82 -27.82
C CYS A 905 -23.99 -35.22 -28.47
N ASN A 906 -22.80 -35.73 -28.83
CA ASN A 906 -22.61 -37.06 -29.41
C ASN A 906 -22.44 -38.15 -28.33
N ASP A 907 -21.86 -37.79 -27.19
CA ASP A 907 -21.64 -38.69 -26.06
C ASP A 907 -22.87 -38.78 -25.12
N MET A 908 -23.70 -37.73 -25.06
CA MET A 908 -24.83 -37.59 -24.14
C MET A 908 -25.89 -38.68 -24.36
N ARG A 909 -25.81 -39.74 -23.56
CA ARG A 909 -26.80 -40.83 -23.49
C ARG A 909 -27.76 -40.62 -22.33
N GLN A 910 -29.01 -41.02 -22.49
CA GLN A 910 -30.01 -41.08 -21.42
C GLN A 910 -30.40 -42.54 -21.12
N PRO A 911 -30.71 -42.92 -19.86
CA PRO A 911 -30.65 -42.09 -18.65
C PRO A 911 -29.21 -41.74 -18.24
N CYS A 912 -29.03 -40.60 -17.56
CA CYS A 912 -27.75 -40.12 -17.05
C CYS A 912 -27.91 -39.22 -15.81
N VAL A 913 -26.79 -38.93 -15.14
CA VAL A 913 -26.71 -37.87 -14.12
C VAL A 913 -25.88 -36.72 -14.67
N VAL A 914 -26.37 -35.49 -14.52
CA VAL A 914 -25.67 -34.27 -14.95
C VAL A 914 -25.48 -33.35 -13.74
N PHE A 915 -24.21 -33.14 -13.36
CA PHE A 915 -23.77 -32.13 -12.41
C PHE A 915 -23.41 -30.87 -13.20
N CYS A 916 -24.00 -29.72 -12.86
CA CYS A 916 -23.88 -28.52 -13.69
C CYS A 916 -23.91 -27.21 -12.88
N GLY A 917 -22.99 -26.29 -13.16
CA GLY A 917 -23.09 -24.92 -12.66
C GLY A 917 -24.25 -24.16 -13.35
N HIS A 918 -24.95 -23.22 -12.70
CA HIS A 918 -24.82 -22.74 -11.32
C HIS A 918 -26.08 -23.05 -10.47
N PRO A 919 -25.98 -23.24 -9.13
CA PRO A 919 -27.11 -23.60 -8.25
C PRO A 919 -28.31 -22.63 -8.25
N SER A 920 -28.08 -21.36 -8.57
CA SER A 920 -29.12 -20.32 -8.55
C SER A 920 -30.18 -20.45 -9.66
N LEU A 921 -29.94 -21.26 -10.70
CA LEU A 921 -30.76 -21.33 -11.92
C LEU A 921 -31.05 -19.94 -12.51
N ARG A 922 -30.03 -19.09 -12.58
CA ARG A 922 -30.08 -17.76 -13.22
C ARG A 922 -28.97 -17.52 -14.23
N ILE A 923 -27.85 -18.22 -14.06
CA ILE A 923 -26.64 -18.13 -14.87
C ILE A 923 -26.10 -19.55 -15.04
N GLY A 924 -25.30 -19.75 -16.08
CA GLY A 924 -24.64 -21.02 -16.35
C GLY A 924 -25.53 -22.07 -17.01
N ASP A 925 -24.88 -23.14 -17.42
CA ASP A 925 -25.42 -24.20 -18.27
C ASP A 925 -26.61 -24.96 -17.63
N SER A 926 -26.77 -24.92 -16.31
CA SER A 926 -27.91 -25.49 -15.58
C SER A 926 -29.26 -24.92 -16.03
N VAL A 927 -29.31 -23.65 -16.45
CA VAL A 927 -30.51 -22.98 -16.99
C VAL A 927 -31.01 -23.67 -18.27
N HIS A 928 -30.11 -24.15 -19.13
CA HIS A 928 -30.47 -24.80 -20.39
C HIS A 928 -31.13 -26.16 -20.15
N PHE A 929 -30.60 -26.96 -19.21
CA PHE A 929 -31.21 -28.25 -18.85
C PHE A 929 -32.61 -28.09 -18.24
N ILE A 930 -32.88 -27.01 -17.49
CA ILE A 930 -34.23 -26.74 -16.96
C ILE A 930 -35.23 -26.44 -18.09
N GLU A 931 -34.86 -25.60 -19.08
CA GLU A 931 -35.75 -25.34 -20.24
C GLU A 931 -35.94 -26.59 -21.12
N LEU A 932 -34.92 -27.46 -21.23
CA LEU A 932 -34.96 -28.69 -22.04
C LEU A 932 -35.75 -29.84 -21.37
N TRP A 933 -35.57 -30.03 -20.05
CA TRP A 933 -36.13 -31.17 -19.29
C TRP A 933 -37.38 -30.83 -18.47
N GLY A 934 -37.65 -29.55 -18.22
CA GLY A 934 -38.72 -29.09 -17.33
C GLY A 934 -40.14 -29.55 -17.71
N SER A 935 -40.36 -29.92 -18.98
CA SER A 935 -41.63 -30.46 -19.49
C SER A 935 -41.82 -31.97 -19.27
N ASN A 936 -40.77 -32.72 -18.91
CA ASN A 936 -40.83 -34.18 -18.78
C ASN A 936 -40.86 -34.63 -17.30
N PRO A 937 -41.97 -35.22 -16.81
CA PRO A 937 -42.08 -35.68 -15.42
C PRO A 937 -41.19 -36.89 -15.08
N LEU A 938 -40.61 -37.57 -16.07
CA LEU A 938 -39.63 -38.64 -15.83
C LEU A 938 -38.28 -38.09 -15.34
N HIS A 939 -37.92 -36.86 -15.69
CA HIS A 939 -36.66 -36.27 -15.24
C HIS A 939 -36.78 -35.75 -13.81
N THR A 940 -35.65 -35.56 -13.13
CA THR A 940 -35.64 -35.02 -11.75
C THR A 940 -34.50 -34.03 -11.55
N VAL A 941 -34.80 -32.88 -10.93
CA VAL A 941 -33.79 -31.96 -10.42
C VAL A 941 -33.66 -32.11 -8.90
N ILE A 942 -32.43 -32.26 -8.41
CA ILE A 942 -32.11 -32.42 -6.98
C ILE A 942 -31.18 -31.28 -6.54
N PHE A 943 -31.68 -30.37 -5.72
CA PHE A 943 -30.89 -29.26 -5.16
C PHE A 943 -30.09 -29.71 -3.94
N THR A 944 -28.78 -29.47 -3.96
CA THR A 944 -27.82 -29.80 -2.87
C THR A 944 -27.42 -28.58 -2.04
N GLU A 945 -27.33 -27.40 -2.66
CA GLU A 945 -26.76 -26.22 -2.04
C GLU A 945 -27.76 -25.46 -1.15
N PRO A 946 -27.42 -25.16 0.12
CA PRO A 946 -28.31 -24.45 1.03
C PRO A 946 -28.35 -22.92 0.79
N ASP A 947 -27.42 -22.38 0.01
CA ASP A 947 -27.31 -20.93 -0.28
C ASP A 947 -28.51 -20.37 -1.06
N TYR A 948 -29.26 -21.22 -1.80
CA TYR A 948 -30.34 -20.81 -2.70
C TYR A 948 -31.63 -21.61 -2.44
N PRO A 949 -32.71 -20.97 -1.95
CA PRO A 949 -33.99 -21.65 -1.77
C PRO A 949 -34.55 -22.19 -3.10
N HIS A 950 -34.67 -23.52 -3.21
CA HIS A 950 -35.04 -24.21 -4.45
C HIS A 950 -36.35 -23.71 -5.08
N LEU A 951 -37.36 -23.37 -4.27
CA LEU A 951 -38.63 -22.81 -4.77
C LEU A 951 -38.43 -21.46 -5.47
N GLU A 952 -37.48 -20.65 -5.02
CA GLU A 952 -37.15 -19.36 -5.61
C GLU A 952 -36.24 -19.50 -6.84
N ALA A 953 -35.32 -20.46 -6.82
CA ALA A 953 -34.52 -20.83 -7.98
C ALA A 953 -35.43 -21.31 -9.13
N LEU A 954 -36.45 -22.13 -8.84
CA LEU A 954 -37.41 -22.65 -9.83
C LEU A 954 -38.49 -21.65 -10.26
N ALA A 955 -38.73 -20.56 -9.54
CA ALA A 955 -39.89 -19.69 -9.77
C ALA A 955 -40.05 -19.14 -11.21
N PRO A 956 -38.98 -18.71 -11.93
CA PRO A 956 -39.12 -18.29 -13.34
C PRO A 956 -39.46 -19.42 -14.32
N PHE A 957 -39.36 -20.69 -13.90
CA PHE A 957 -39.56 -21.88 -14.72
C PHE A 957 -40.92 -22.55 -14.47
N GLN A 958 -41.77 -21.95 -13.62
CA GLN A 958 -43.12 -22.44 -13.39
C GLN A 958 -44.05 -22.12 -14.58
N PRO A 959 -45.06 -22.98 -14.87
CA PRO A 959 -45.24 -24.33 -14.32
C PRO A 959 -44.22 -25.31 -14.89
N ILE A 960 -43.68 -26.18 -14.01
CA ILE A 960 -42.71 -27.22 -14.36
C ILE A 960 -43.31 -28.60 -14.07
N ALA A 961 -43.13 -29.56 -14.98
CA ALA A 961 -43.63 -30.93 -14.85
C ALA A 961 -42.56 -31.92 -14.35
N MET A 962 -41.27 -31.60 -14.60
CA MET A 962 -40.13 -32.34 -14.06
C MET A 962 -40.19 -32.43 -12.53
N ARG A 963 -39.88 -33.60 -11.96
CA ARG A 963 -39.87 -33.79 -10.51
C ARG A 963 -38.79 -32.92 -9.85
N THR A 964 -39.14 -32.26 -8.75
CA THR A 964 -38.24 -31.41 -7.98
C THR A 964 -38.02 -32.01 -6.60
N VAL A 965 -36.76 -32.06 -6.15
CA VAL A 965 -36.36 -32.58 -4.83
C VAL A 965 -35.28 -31.66 -4.25
N HIS A 966 -35.26 -31.51 -2.92
CA HIS A 966 -34.36 -30.62 -2.20
C HIS A 966 -33.72 -31.37 -1.04
N CYS A 967 -32.45 -31.72 -1.21
CA CYS A 967 -31.64 -32.48 -0.26
C CYS A 967 -30.44 -31.62 0.15
N PRO A 968 -30.62 -30.62 1.04
CA PRO A 968 -29.56 -29.69 1.40
C PRO A 968 -28.43 -30.40 2.16
N ILE A 969 -27.22 -30.38 1.61
CA ILE A 969 -26.04 -31.02 2.19
C ILE A 969 -25.13 -29.91 2.73
N ASP A 970 -25.53 -29.39 3.88
CA ASP A 970 -24.80 -28.35 4.61
C ASP A 970 -23.89 -29.00 5.67
N THR A 971 -22.60 -29.10 5.38
CA THR A 971 -21.62 -29.71 6.29
C THR A 971 -21.19 -28.79 7.44
N SER A 972 -21.69 -27.55 7.54
CA SER A 972 -21.29 -26.61 8.59
C SER A 972 -21.86 -26.97 9.97
N LEU A 973 -21.32 -26.34 11.02
CA LEU A 973 -21.75 -26.60 12.41
C LEU A 973 -23.26 -26.39 12.61
N ASN A 974 -23.95 -27.43 13.09
CA ASN A 974 -25.29 -27.31 13.63
C ASN A 974 -25.26 -26.68 15.04
N PHE A 975 -26.34 -26.02 15.46
CA PHE A 975 -26.46 -25.30 16.74
C PHE A 975 -26.14 -26.19 17.95
N SER A 976 -26.54 -27.46 17.93
CA SER A 976 -26.21 -28.45 18.96
C SER A 976 -24.70 -28.77 19.03
N GLN A 977 -24.03 -28.87 17.88
CA GLN A 977 -22.57 -29.05 17.77
C GLN A 977 -21.82 -27.79 18.21
N ALA A 978 -22.31 -26.60 17.81
CA ALA A 978 -21.77 -25.32 18.23
C ALA A 978 -21.88 -25.14 19.76
N ASN A 979 -23.05 -25.40 20.36
CA ASN A 979 -23.24 -25.38 21.81
C ASN A 979 -22.34 -26.39 22.55
N LYS A 980 -22.03 -27.54 21.94
CA LYS A 980 -21.00 -28.46 22.48
C LYS A 980 -19.60 -27.84 22.41
N LEU A 981 -19.15 -27.40 21.23
CA LEU A 981 -17.83 -26.79 21.01
C LEU A 981 -17.60 -25.55 21.92
N ILE A 982 -18.61 -24.69 22.07
CA ILE A 982 -18.60 -23.50 22.93
C ILE A 982 -18.47 -23.87 24.43
N ARG A 983 -18.97 -25.04 24.86
CA ARG A 983 -18.76 -25.59 26.22
C ARG A 983 -17.37 -26.23 26.41
N GLU A 984 -16.77 -26.74 25.34
CA GLU A 984 -15.44 -27.37 25.34
C GLU A 984 -14.28 -26.36 25.21
N LEU A 985 -14.45 -25.26 24.47
CA LEU A 985 -13.45 -24.21 24.28
C LEU A 985 -13.37 -23.20 25.43
N LYS A 986 -14.48 -23.01 26.16
CA LYS A 986 -14.65 -22.09 27.31
C LYS A 986 -14.06 -20.67 27.09
N PRO A 987 -14.53 -19.92 26.08
CA PRO A 987 -14.07 -18.54 25.85
C PRO A 987 -14.59 -17.56 26.92
N ASN A 988 -13.80 -16.54 27.26
CA ASN A 988 -14.18 -15.50 28.23
C ASN A 988 -15.35 -14.62 27.70
N THR A 989 -15.26 -14.21 26.43
CA THR A 989 -16.32 -13.49 25.70
C THR A 989 -16.68 -14.24 24.42
N LEU A 990 -17.98 -14.32 24.11
CA LEU A 990 -18.53 -14.93 22.89
C LEU A 990 -19.26 -13.88 22.06
N ILE A 991 -19.00 -13.80 20.76
CA ILE A 991 -19.62 -12.85 19.83
C ILE A 991 -20.31 -13.59 18.69
N LEU A 992 -21.58 -13.26 18.45
CA LEU A 992 -22.48 -13.95 17.52
C LEU A 992 -23.34 -12.93 16.73
N PRO A 993 -23.72 -13.24 15.48
CA PRO A 993 -24.90 -12.62 14.85
C PRO A 993 -26.17 -12.79 15.71
N GLU A 994 -27.01 -11.75 15.82
CA GLU A 994 -28.24 -11.80 16.64
C GLU A 994 -29.20 -12.93 16.21
N CYS A 995 -29.25 -13.24 14.92
CA CYS A 995 -30.06 -14.32 14.33
C CYS A 995 -29.72 -15.73 14.86
N TYR A 996 -28.61 -15.92 15.58
CA TYR A 996 -28.30 -17.19 16.26
C TYR A 996 -28.78 -17.24 17.73
N THR A 997 -29.33 -16.15 18.26
CA THR A 997 -29.89 -16.07 19.62
C THR A 997 -31.42 -16.16 19.66
N GLN A 998 -32.06 -16.27 18.50
CA GLN A 998 -33.50 -16.38 18.31
C GLN A 998 -33.80 -17.63 17.45
N PRO A 999 -34.90 -18.36 17.70
CA PRO A 999 -35.25 -19.53 16.89
C PRO A 999 -35.62 -19.11 15.46
N PRO A 1000 -35.36 -19.94 14.43
CA PRO A 1000 -35.68 -19.61 13.04
C PRO A 1000 -37.16 -19.29 12.84
N LEU A 1001 -37.48 -18.25 12.05
CA LEU A 1001 -38.86 -17.79 11.82
C LEU A 1001 -39.80 -18.88 11.27
N ALA A 1002 -39.28 -19.85 10.51
CA ALA A 1002 -40.04 -20.99 10.01
C ALA A 1002 -40.42 -22.00 11.12
N HIS A 1003 -39.66 -22.05 12.22
CA HIS A 1003 -39.83 -22.99 13.32
C HIS A 1003 -39.66 -22.31 14.71
N PRO A 1004 -40.53 -21.35 15.11
CA PRO A 1004 -40.34 -20.58 16.34
C PRO A 1004 -40.26 -21.41 17.64
N ASN A 1005 -40.82 -22.62 17.63
CA ASN A 1005 -40.84 -23.52 18.79
C ASN A 1005 -39.53 -24.34 18.97
N ARG A 1006 -38.58 -24.27 18.03
CA ARG A 1006 -37.33 -25.05 18.04
C ARG A 1006 -36.21 -24.31 18.78
N THR A 1007 -36.31 -24.30 20.11
CA THR A 1007 -35.32 -23.68 21.01
C THR A 1007 -33.96 -24.39 21.03
N ASP A 1008 -33.88 -25.61 20.50
CA ASP A 1008 -32.65 -26.36 20.25
C ASP A 1008 -31.78 -25.78 19.11
N LEU A 1009 -32.36 -24.91 18.29
CA LEU A 1009 -31.71 -24.27 17.13
C LEU A 1009 -31.24 -22.84 17.47
N VAL A 1010 -30.73 -22.67 18.69
CA VAL A 1010 -30.31 -21.38 19.29
C VAL A 1010 -29.01 -21.61 20.08
N ILE A 1011 -28.13 -20.61 20.11
CA ILE A 1011 -26.91 -20.66 20.96
C ILE A 1011 -27.25 -20.31 22.41
N GLU A 1012 -26.93 -21.22 23.34
CA GLU A 1012 -27.34 -21.15 24.75
C GLU A 1012 -26.63 -20.02 25.52
N GLN A 1013 -27.40 -19.08 26.08
CA GLN A 1013 -26.89 -18.09 27.03
C GLN A 1013 -26.51 -18.76 28.37
N THR A 1014 -25.24 -19.14 28.51
CA THR A 1014 -24.70 -19.71 29.76
C THR A 1014 -24.24 -18.59 30.70
N THR A 1015 -24.61 -18.66 31.98
CA THR A 1015 -24.28 -17.64 33.01
C THR A 1015 -22.78 -17.40 33.20
N ASP A 1016 -21.94 -18.40 32.89
CA ASP A 1016 -20.49 -18.39 33.15
C ASP A 1016 -19.68 -17.52 32.16
N ARG A 1017 -20.29 -17.02 31.07
CA ARG A 1017 -19.59 -16.33 29.97
C ARG A 1017 -20.28 -15.02 29.58
N LYS A 1018 -19.52 -14.03 29.12
CA LYS A 1018 -20.11 -12.81 28.53
C LYS A 1018 -20.44 -13.06 27.06
N MET A 1019 -21.72 -13.00 26.69
CA MET A 1019 -22.16 -13.03 25.30
C MET A 1019 -22.44 -11.62 24.76
N LEU A 1020 -22.14 -11.39 23.49
CA LEU A 1020 -22.46 -10.16 22.75
C LEU A 1020 -23.07 -10.55 21.39
N THR A 1021 -24.13 -9.87 21.00
CA THR A 1021 -24.73 -9.96 19.65
C THR A 1021 -24.20 -8.84 18.76
N ILE A 1022 -24.12 -9.07 17.45
CA ILE A 1022 -23.69 -8.07 16.45
C ILE A 1022 -24.67 -7.97 15.28
N ASN A 1023 -25.03 -6.72 14.92
CA ASN A 1023 -25.90 -6.38 13.80
C ASN A 1023 -25.18 -5.65 12.65
N ARG A 1024 -25.79 -5.62 11.46
CA ARG A 1024 -25.21 -4.94 10.28
C ARG A 1024 -25.05 -3.45 10.54
N GLY A 1025 -23.80 -2.99 10.52
CA GLY A 1025 -23.42 -1.59 10.72
C GLY A 1025 -23.24 -1.18 12.18
N GLU A 1026 -23.32 -2.12 13.11
CA GLU A 1026 -22.95 -1.93 14.50
C GLU A 1026 -21.42 -1.91 14.68
N VAL A 1027 -20.96 -1.26 15.76
CA VAL A 1027 -19.56 -1.21 16.18
C VAL A 1027 -19.48 -1.68 17.63
N LEU A 1028 -18.89 -2.86 17.85
CA LEU A 1028 -18.73 -3.43 19.20
C LEU A 1028 -17.34 -3.14 19.76
N THR A 1029 -17.30 -2.61 20.98
CA THR A 1029 -16.08 -2.44 21.76
C THR A 1029 -15.79 -3.71 22.55
N LEU A 1030 -14.68 -4.39 22.25
CA LEU A 1030 -14.37 -5.68 22.89
C LEU A 1030 -14.01 -5.47 24.37
N PRO A 1031 -14.53 -6.26 25.32
CA PRO A 1031 -14.42 -6.02 26.76
C PRO A 1031 -13.08 -6.49 27.36
N LEU A 1032 -11.98 -6.20 26.67
CA LEU A 1032 -10.62 -6.64 27.01
C LEU A 1032 -9.98 -5.71 28.05
N LYS A 1033 -9.42 -6.30 29.12
CA LYS A 1033 -8.89 -5.56 30.28
C LYS A 1033 -7.36 -5.58 30.33
N ARG A 1034 -6.73 -4.71 29.55
CA ARG A 1034 -5.27 -4.49 29.65
C ARG A 1034 -4.86 -4.05 31.06
N ARG A 1035 -3.75 -4.62 31.56
CA ARG A 1035 -3.13 -4.24 32.84
C ARG A 1035 -1.59 -4.23 32.83
N LYS A 1036 -0.96 -4.72 31.75
CA LYS A 1036 0.50 -4.85 31.58
C LYS A 1036 0.87 -4.65 30.11
N LEU A 1037 2.13 -4.38 29.83
CA LEU A 1037 2.69 -4.20 28.48
C LEU A 1037 4.11 -4.81 28.47
N VAL A 1038 4.47 -5.60 27.45
CA VAL A 1038 5.78 -6.27 27.36
C VAL A 1038 6.84 -5.25 26.93
N VAL A 1039 8.03 -5.34 27.52
CA VAL A 1039 9.19 -4.53 27.16
C VAL A 1039 10.42 -5.43 27.09
N ASP A 1040 11.07 -5.48 25.93
CA ASP A 1040 12.30 -6.22 25.70
C ASP A 1040 13.47 -5.46 26.33
N LEU A 1041 14.26 -6.12 27.18
CA LEU A 1041 15.49 -5.55 27.72
C LEU A 1041 16.68 -5.90 26.82
N ALA A 1042 17.54 -4.94 26.50
CA ALA A 1042 18.80 -5.23 25.81
C ALA A 1042 19.71 -6.12 26.68
N PRO A 1043 20.41 -7.12 26.09
CA PRO A 1043 21.27 -8.04 26.86
C PRO A 1043 22.36 -7.27 27.62
N ASP A 1044 22.96 -6.25 26.98
CA ASP A 1044 23.95 -5.33 27.55
C ASP A 1044 23.49 -4.68 28.88
N MET A 1045 22.17 -4.50 29.07
CA MET A 1045 21.58 -4.03 30.32
C MET A 1045 21.22 -5.16 31.27
N ALA A 1046 20.73 -6.30 30.76
CA ALA A 1046 20.39 -7.47 31.57
C ALA A 1046 21.60 -7.97 32.39
N GLU A 1047 22.80 -7.96 31.79
CA GLU A 1047 24.06 -8.29 32.46
C GLU A 1047 24.46 -7.32 33.59
N GLN A 1048 23.87 -6.12 33.64
CA GLN A 1048 24.15 -5.10 34.65
C GLN A 1048 23.12 -5.09 35.79
N LEU A 1049 22.06 -5.91 35.72
CA LEU A 1049 21.00 -5.94 36.73
C LEU A 1049 21.39 -6.80 37.94
N LEU A 1050 21.66 -6.14 39.06
CA LEU A 1050 21.84 -6.77 40.37
C LEU A 1050 20.56 -6.62 41.20
N PRO A 1051 19.68 -7.64 41.28
CA PRO A 1051 18.46 -7.57 42.08
C PRO A 1051 18.74 -7.59 43.58
N SER A 1052 18.19 -6.60 44.29
CA SER A 1052 18.20 -6.54 45.75
C SER A 1052 16.98 -7.26 46.30
N GLU A 1053 17.14 -8.19 47.23
CA GLU A 1053 16.02 -8.94 47.82
C GLU A 1053 15.24 -8.07 48.82
N VAL A 1054 13.95 -7.84 48.54
CA VAL A 1054 13.06 -7.02 49.39
C VAL A 1054 12.17 -7.89 50.28
N LYS A 1055 11.86 -9.11 49.81
CA LYS A 1055 11.19 -10.20 50.56
C LYS A 1055 11.73 -11.53 50.03
N PRO A 1056 11.66 -12.64 50.80
CA PRO A 1056 12.06 -13.97 50.32
C PRO A 1056 11.46 -14.29 48.95
N ASN A 1057 12.31 -14.65 47.99
CA ASN A 1057 11.97 -14.89 46.57
C ASN A 1057 11.44 -13.68 45.78
N VAL A 1058 11.62 -12.44 46.26
CA VAL A 1058 11.23 -11.21 45.56
C VAL A 1058 12.40 -10.22 45.52
N GLY A 1059 13.22 -10.36 44.48
CA GLY A 1059 14.22 -9.38 44.10
C GLY A 1059 13.62 -8.19 43.35
N LEU A 1060 14.10 -6.98 43.67
CA LEU A 1060 13.77 -5.74 42.98
C LEU A 1060 15.05 -5.13 42.38
N VAL A 1061 14.96 -4.60 41.17
CA VAL A 1061 16.06 -3.86 40.52
C VAL A 1061 15.50 -2.65 39.78
N THR A 1062 16.21 -1.53 39.83
CA THR A 1062 15.90 -0.34 39.04
C THR A 1062 16.46 -0.49 37.63
N ILE A 1063 15.66 -0.13 36.62
CA ILE A 1063 16.05 -0.19 35.21
C ILE A 1063 15.88 1.21 34.62
N THR A 1064 16.96 1.81 34.13
CA THR A 1064 16.96 3.15 33.52
C THR A 1064 17.71 3.10 32.20
N GLY A 1065 17.02 3.38 31.09
CA GLY A 1065 17.55 3.26 29.74
C GLY A 1065 16.72 4.04 28.72
N GLU A 1066 17.17 4.06 27.47
CA GLU A 1066 16.45 4.66 26.34
C GLU A 1066 15.37 3.69 25.84
N LEU A 1067 14.10 4.01 26.07
CA LEU A 1067 12.97 3.25 25.53
C LEU A 1067 12.80 3.55 24.04
N LYS A 1068 13.20 2.59 23.20
CA LYS A 1068 12.99 2.63 21.75
C LYS A 1068 11.68 1.94 21.40
N VAL A 1069 10.77 2.72 20.83
CA VAL A 1069 9.55 2.24 20.20
C VAL A 1069 9.85 1.99 18.72
N LYS A 1070 9.71 0.76 18.24
CA LYS A 1070 9.79 0.44 16.80
C LYS A 1070 8.82 -0.68 16.47
N ASP A 1071 8.00 -0.50 15.43
CA ASP A 1071 7.02 -1.51 14.97
C ASP A 1071 6.15 -2.04 16.13
N ASN A 1072 5.63 -1.12 16.97
CA ASN A 1072 4.94 -1.39 18.25
C ASN A 1072 5.72 -2.16 19.34
N LYS A 1073 6.90 -2.71 19.04
CA LYS A 1073 7.77 -3.38 20.01
C LYS A 1073 8.52 -2.35 20.83
N LEU A 1074 8.51 -2.54 22.14
CA LEU A 1074 9.17 -1.69 23.11
C LEU A 1074 10.49 -2.33 23.53
N LYS A 1075 11.62 -1.70 23.22
CA LYS A 1075 12.95 -2.17 23.64
C LYS A 1075 13.65 -1.11 24.49
N ILE A 1076 14.11 -1.48 25.68
CA ILE A 1076 14.98 -0.62 26.51
C ILE A 1076 16.44 -0.92 26.15
N GLU A 1077 17.16 0.10 25.67
CA GLU A 1077 18.61 0.08 25.45
C GLU A 1077 19.37 0.89 26.50
N ALA A 1078 20.64 0.54 26.73
CA ALA A 1078 21.50 1.28 27.64
C ALA A 1078 21.67 2.74 27.20
N LEU A 1079 21.70 3.67 28.16
CA LEU A 1079 22.04 5.07 27.93
C LEU A 1079 23.48 5.20 27.42
N ARG A 1080 23.64 5.29 26.09
CA ARG A 1080 24.94 5.36 25.42
C ARG A 1080 25.73 6.59 25.90
N ASN A 1081 26.88 6.36 26.54
CA ASN A 1081 27.86 7.41 26.79
C ASN A 1081 28.34 7.97 25.43
N ARG A 1082 28.21 9.28 25.22
CA ARG A 1082 28.39 9.94 23.91
C ARG A 1082 29.82 10.44 23.67
N ASP A 1083 30.81 9.65 24.05
CA ASP A 1083 32.23 10.07 24.02
C ASP A 1083 32.95 9.78 22.69
N SER A 1084 32.25 9.22 21.69
CA SER A 1084 32.88 8.63 20.50
C SER A 1084 32.33 9.07 19.13
N ASP A 1085 31.41 10.06 19.05
CA ASP A 1085 30.92 10.61 17.76
C ASP A 1085 30.60 12.13 17.86
N PRO A 1086 30.96 12.96 16.86
CA PRO A 1086 30.89 14.41 16.99
C PRO A 1086 29.58 15.07 16.51
N VAL A 1087 28.99 15.92 17.38
CA VAL A 1087 28.06 17.03 17.05
C VAL A 1087 26.61 16.61 16.65
N PRO A 1088 25.52 17.38 16.92
CA PRO A 1088 25.38 18.65 17.66
C PRO A 1088 24.42 18.63 18.90
N SER A 1089 24.54 19.70 19.70
CA SER A 1089 23.50 20.38 20.50
C SER A 1089 22.46 19.57 21.29
N LYS A 1090 22.68 19.40 22.61
CA LYS A 1090 21.59 19.26 23.62
C LYS A 1090 22.06 19.46 25.08
N LYS A 1091 22.58 20.65 25.45
CA LYS A 1091 22.99 20.95 26.85
C LYS A 1091 21.92 20.57 27.89
N MET A 1092 20.69 21.04 27.67
CA MET A 1092 19.53 20.77 28.52
C MET A 1092 19.17 19.27 28.68
N ALA A 1093 19.69 18.36 27.86
CA ALA A 1093 19.54 16.92 28.04
C ALA A 1093 20.74 16.26 28.74
N ILE A 1094 21.91 16.88 28.71
CA ILE A 1094 23.08 16.48 29.51
C ILE A 1094 22.81 16.83 30.97
N ASP A 1095 22.42 18.08 31.23
CA ASP A 1095 22.05 18.55 32.58
C ASP A 1095 20.94 17.68 33.18
N LEU A 1096 19.96 17.26 32.38
CA LEU A 1096 18.87 16.38 32.82
C LEU A 1096 19.32 14.94 33.06
N ALA A 1097 20.17 14.38 32.18
CA ALA A 1097 20.68 13.01 32.33
C ALA A 1097 21.65 12.85 33.52
N GLU A 1098 22.47 13.88 33.80
CA GLU A 1098 23.37 13.88 34.97
C GLU A 1098 22.60 14.10 36.28
N ASN A 1099 21.54 14.90 36.29
CA ASN A 1099 20.64 14.98 37.46
C ASN A 1099 19.91 13.65 37.69
N ILE A 1100 19.34 13.02 36.65
CA ILE A 1100 18.64 11.74 36.77
C ILE A 1100 19.58 10.61 37.23
N LYS A 1101 20.83 10.53 36.72
CA LYS A 1101 21.85 9.57 37.20
C LYS A 1101 22.22 9.76 38.69
N ASN A 1102 21.92 10.90 39.28
CA ASN A 1102 22.22 11.23 40.69
C ASN A 1102 20.98 11.34 41.59
N CYS A 1103 19.78 11.05 41.08
CA CYS A 1103 18.54 10.99 41.86
C CYS A 1103 18.49 9.73 42.74
N LYS A 1104 19.31 9.71 43.80
CA LYS A 1104 19.18 8.74 44.88
C LYS A 1104 17.97 9.06 45.74
N TYR A 1105 17.10 8.08 45.96
CA TYR A 1105 15.94 8.19 46.84
C TYR A 1105 16.30 7.64 48.22
N THR A 1106 16.04 8.41 49.28
CA THR A 1106 16.22 7.92 50.66
C THR A 1106 14.95 7.32 51.22
N TRP A 1107 15.07 6.18 51.90
CA TRP A 1107 13.94 5.49 52.52
C TRP A 1107 14.29 4.87 53.88
N GLY A 1108 13.26 4.47 54.62
CA GLY A 1108 13.35 3.98 56.00
C GLY A 1108 13.15 5.08 57.03
N THR A 1109 12.82 4.69 58.27
CA THR A 1109 12.62 5.63 59.38
C THR A 1109 13.96 6.15 59.92
N LEU A 1110 13.99 7.43 60.33
CA LEU A 1110 15.20 8.06 60.84
C LEU A 1110 15.48 7.61 62.27
N ASN A 1111 16.51 6.78 62.47
CA ASN A 1111 16.92 6.38 63.82
C ASN A 1111 17.49 7.59 64.59
N ILE A 1112 16.71 8.07 65.56
CA ILE A 1112 16.96 9.31 66.32
C ILE A 1112 18.30 9.22 67.07
N ASP A 1113 18.57 8.14 67.80
CA ASP A 1113 19.81 7.98 68.58
C ASP A 1113 21.07 8.06 67.70
N LYS A 1114 21.03 7.44 66.52
CA LYS A 1114 22.10 7.46 65.52
C LYS A 1114 22.27 8.86 64.90
N PHE A 1115 21.17 9.58 64.67
CA PHE A 1115 21.19 10.93 64.14
C PHE A 1115 21.74 11.94 65.18
N VAL A 1116 21.27 11.89 66.43
CA VAL A 1116 21.76 12.74 67.53
C VAL A 1116 23.24 12.46 67.83
N LYS A 1117 23.71 11.20 67.75
CA LYS A 1117 25.14 10.88 67.85
C LYS A 1117 25.96 11.55 66.75
N LYS A 1118 25.53 11.47 65.48
CA LYS A 1118 26.24 12.14 64.37
C LYS A 1118 26.22 13.67 64.43
N LEU A 1119 25.14 14.28 64.93
CA LEU A 1119 25.11 15.72 65.19
C LEU A 1119 26.19 16.12 66.20
N ASN A 1120 26.33 15.36 67.29
CA ASN A 1120 27.37 15.57 68.31
C ASN A 1120 28.80 15.29 67.80
N GLU A 1121 28.98 14.24 66.98
CA GLU A 1121 30.27 13.93 66.32
C GLU A 1121 30.72 15.06 65.38
N GLU A 1122 29.78 15.67 64.65
CA GLU A 1122 30.02 16.86 63.82
C GLU A 1122 30.11 18.17 64.64
N GLY A 1123 29.96 18.11 65.97
CA GLY A 1123 30.15 19.23 66.88
C GLY A 1123 28.92 20.11 67.15
N ILE A 1124 27.74 19.72 66.66
CA ILE A 1124 26.45 20.35 67.04
C ILE A 1124 26.02 19.73 68.37
N ARG A 1125 26.22 20.46 69.47
CA ARG A 1125 26.07 19.94 70.85
C ARG A 1125 24.80 20.38 71.56
N ASP A 1126 24.22 21.50 71.15
CA ASP A 1126 22.97 22.01 71.69
C ASP A 1126 21.78 21.33 71.01
N VAL A 1127 21.45 20.12 71.48
CA VAL A 1127 20.39 19.27 70.92
C VAL A 1127 19.38 18.94 72.00
N LYS A 1128 18.19 19.53 71.91
CA LYS A 1128 17.04 19.19 72.77
C LYS A 1128 16.10 18.25 72.03
N LEU A 1129 15.67 17.18 72.71
CA LEU A 1129 14.73 16.19 72.19
C LEU A 1129 13.44 16.25 72.99
N GLU A 1130 12.32 16.49 72.32
CA GLU A 1130 10.97 16.45 72.90
C GLU A 1130 10.18 15.33 72.24
N GLN A 1131 9.73 14.36 73.04
CA GLN A 1131 8.93 13.23 72.55
C GLN A 1131 7.44 13.57 72.69
N SER A 1132 6.73 13.50 71.56
CA SER A 1132 5.28 13.71 71.46
C SER A 1132 4.57 12.42 71.08
N ALA A 1133 3.25 12.36 71.26
CA ALA A 1133 2.46 11.13 71.04
C ALA A 1133 2.49 10.60 69.59
N ASN A 1134 2.80 11.46 68.61
CA ASN A 1134 2.82 11.13 67.17
C ASN A 1134 4.22 11.26 66.53
N GLY A 1135 5.28 11.51 67.31
CA GLY A 1135 6.60 11.80 66.74
C GLY A 1135 7.59 12.41 67.74
N SER A 1136 8.81 12.68 67.27
CA SER A 1136 9.86 13.33 68.05
C SER A 1136 10.29 14.65 67.41
N ILE A 1137 10.43 15.69 68.22
CA ILE A 1137 10.93 17.00 67.81
C ILE A 1137 12.35 17.15 68.33
N ILE A 1138 13.28 17.48 67.43
CA ILE A 1138 14.66 17.84 67.75
C ILE A 1138 14.80 19.34 67.54
N HIS A 1139 15.18 20.07 68.58
CA HIS A 1139 15.40 21.51 68.54
C HIS A 1139 16.87 21.84 68.77
N LEU A 1140 17.45 22.61 67.85
CA LEU A 1140 18.81 23.14 67.90
C LEU A 1140 18.70 24.65 68.21
N GLN A 1141 19.03 25.08 69.43
CA GLN A 1141 18.78 26.47 69.85
C GLN A 1141 19.83 27.43 69.27
N ASP A 1142 21.10 27.02 69.19
CA ASP A 1142 22.20 27.82 68.60
C ASP A 1142 21.93 28.30 67.16
N GLU A 1143 21.15 27.56 66.36
CA GLU A 1143 20.91 27.80 64.92
C GLU A 1143 19.40 27.97 64.58
N ASP A 1144 18.55 28.17 65.60
CA ASP A 1144 17.09 28.33 65.51
C ASP A 1144 16.45 27.37 64.47
N THR A 1145 16.66 26.07 64.72
CA THR A 1145 16.32 25.00 63.79
C THR A 1145 15.56 23.87 64.49
N LEU A 1146 14.35 23.60 64.02
CA LEU A 1146 13.41 22.60 64.52
C LEU A 1146 13.22 21.50 63.47
N ILE A 1147 13.40 20.24 63.90
CA ILE A 1147 13.24 19.04 63.08
C ILE A 1147 12.15 18.17 63.70
N GLN A 1148 11.01 18.04 63.03
CA GLN A 1148 9.89 17.20 63.44
C GLN A 1148 9.95 15.88 62.66
N ILE A 1149 10.00 14.76 63.38
CA ILE A 1149 10.11 13.40 62.84
C ILE A 1149 8.85 12.63 63.25
N GLU A 1150 8.11 12.15 62.26
CA GLU A 1150 6.88 11.34 62.42
C GLU A 1150 7.09 9.97 61.75
N ASP A 1151 6.13 9.06 61.85
CA ASP A 1151 6.29 7.69 61.34
C ASP A 1151 6.44 7.62 59.80
N ASP A 1152 5.87 8.58 59.06
CA ASP A 1152 5.93 8.70 57.61
C ASP A 1152 6.54 10.03 57.10
N SER A 1153 6.85 10.97 57.99
CA SER A 1153 7.24 12.35 57.67
C SER A 1153 8.53 12.79 58.35
N THR A 1154 9.23 13.76 57.76
CA THR A 1154 10.33 14.48 58.43
C THR A 1154 10.40 15.91 57.92
N HIS A 1155 10.01 16.86 58.76
CA HIS A 1155 9.97 18.29 58.45
C HIS A 1155 11.12 19.03 59.13
N ILE A 1156 11.77 19.93 58.39
CA ILE A 1156 12.93 20.71 58.85
C ILE A 1156 12.66 22.19 58.65
N CYS A 1157 12.46 22.92 59.74
CA CYS A 1157 12.31 24.37 59.79
C CYS A 1157 13.61 24.98 60.31
N CYS A 1158 14.32 25.76 59.49
CA CYS A 1158 15.63 26.32 59.79
C CYS A 1158 15.62 27.82 59.48
N ALA A 1159 15.71 28.67 60.51
CA ALA A 1159 15.73 30.13 60.31
C ALA A 1159 17.08 30.62 59.74
N SER A 1160 18.18 30.01 60.19
CA SER A 1160 19.56 30.36 59.79
C SER A 1160 19.75 30.39 58.26
N LEU A 1161 20.23 31.51 57.74
CA LEU A 1161 20.43 31.75 56.29
C LEU A 1161 21.74 31.13 55.75
N GLU A 1162 22.58 30.57 56.61
CA GLU A 1162 23.86 29.94 56.27
C GLU A 1162 23.69 28.74 55.32
N LYS A 1163 24.13 28.90 54.07
CA LYS A 1163 24.12 27.82 53.06
C LYS A 1163 25.06 26.66 53.44
N GLY A 1164 26.08 26.93 54.26
CA GLY A 1164 27.00 25.92 54.82
C GLY A 1164 26.28 24.98 55.79
N PHE A 1165 25.69 25.52 56.86
CA PHE A 1165 24.96 24.75 57.88
C PHE A 1165 23.87 23.86 57.27
N ARG A 1166 23.00 24.43 56.42
CA ARG A 1166 21.92 23.68 55.75
C ARG A 1166 22.44 22.51 54.90
N SER A 1167 23.58 22.68 54.23
CA SER A 1167 24.21 21.62 53.44
C SER A 1167 24.82 20.52 54.32
N ARG A 1168 25.41 20.89 55.46
CA ARG A 1168 25.97 19.97 56.45
C ARG A 1168 24.87 19.12 57.10
N LEU A 1169 23.80 19.75 57.59
CA LEU A 1169 22.64 19.09 58.20
C LEU A 1169 22.00 18.06 57.24
N ARG A 1170 21.81 18.46 55.96
CA ARG A 1170 21.33 17.56 54.90
C ARG A 1170 22.24 16.33 54.76
N ASN A 1171 23.56 16.51 54.70
CA ASN A 1171 24.49 15.40 54.55
C ASN A 1171 24.49 14.44 55.75
N ILE A 1172 24.35 14.96 56.98
CA ILE A 1172 24.23 14.12 58.19
C ILE A 1172 22.97 13.25 58.12
N LEU A 1173 21.84 13.83 57.70
CA LEU A 1173 20.55 13.12 57.59
C LEU A 1173 20.55 12.07 56.44
N LEU A 1174 21.10 12.42 55.27
CA LEU A 1174 21.30 11.48 54.15
C LEU A 1174 22.27 10.33 54.48
N ASN A 1175 23.13 10.51 55.50
CA ASN A 1175 24.03 9.50 56.05
C ASN A 1175 23.41 8.69 57.22
N CYS A 1176 22.15 8.92 57.56
CA CYS A 1176 21.39 8.13 58.55
C CYS A 1176 20.30 7.25 57.93
N LEU A 1177 19.72 7.68 56.81
CA LEU A 1177 18.73 6.94 56.01
C LEU A 1177 19.38 5.94 55.04
N ASN A 1178 18.62 4.96 54.56
CA ASN A 1178 19.05 4.06 53.49
C ASN A 1178 18.88 4.74 52.13
N GLN A 1179 19.74 4.43 51.16
CA GLN A 1179 19.73 5.01 49.81
C GLN A 1179 19.32 3.96 48.77
N PHE A 1180 18.63 4.41 47.73
CA PHE A 1180 18.09 3.67 46.58
C PHE A 1180 18.44 4.40 45.29
#